data_AF-A0A364N952-F1
#
_entry.id   AF-A0A364N952-F1
#
_cell.length_a   1.000
_cell.length_b   1.000
_cell.length_c   1.000
_cell.angle_alpha   90.00
_cell.angle_beta   90.00
_cell.angle_gamma   90.00
#
_symmetry.space_group_name_H-M   'P 1'
#
loop_
_entity.id
_entity.type
_entity.pdbx_description
1 polymer ?
#
loop_
_entity_poly.entity_id
_entity_poly.type
_entity_poly.pdbx_seq_one_letter_code
_entity_poly.pdbx_strand_id
1 'polypeptide(L)'
;MSSNPCVALLGTCDTKLEELLFLRDEIKHSNVDVVLIDVGRNPTEHFAITYNQKRLLNEFGDGKDVGGLSRGEFVEAITICATNAVRKLSGDGHIHALANAGGSSGTSLSAEVMRTALPIGFPKLIVSTIASGDTGPLVGETDIAMMYSVVDVAGLNQVLQNVLSNAGAAIAGMARSYASRSQNVNRSQKKRVGITMFGVTTPAVNAIRKHLEANYDIETYVFHATGHGGRAMERLIREGGLDAVLDLTTTEICDYLTGGVMSAGEHRLEAAAQAGIPNIISVGATDMTNFGPKGTIPERYKGRKLHEHNHVVTLMRTSVDEATQVGDFIAAQLKTHAKNAGAVQVWFPKGGVSMIAAPGGPFEDAEADATLFEAIRNGLRTSGIEIVEDDRDINDEGYAHDIAEALRIGKVEPCHQRRKLDGIFRRVQPLLVDPRHVSTAPASVRYRLPLLSRSSPSFEFSLHPIMFTRTSVLPLALSYAYGNVAAIDLDVNSKDSIVDTANTLANGIISLYNETISDFGAPGLFPDDYSFGESGAVFSSLIEYSYLTGDARYDTLIAEGMQWQRGDMDEYAFLPLNQTKSITNDEQTTWGLAAMMAAEVGFPKLENESWVDMAISAWETQTLRWSLGGCEGGLHWSPFTFNDMYNYTQMSANGNFFLLSSRLARFTGNDTYIEWAEKSFDWARDYGLITDDYQVYDGADMASNCTELLESQPSYFHAIFTEGAAVMYNLTDGEEKWAGALKGFVKSTSTFVDNDVLVENICEKEEDDCYASARYWKGVAAGSYARAAVAAPAVAGTLSTMLEASAKAAASACNEKDTDDVECHFYWAGGDSKSQSATASNGNLGEVFDSMAVVQGLLYPQAKGLLKNGTAPGRGDSTGDEDASNTSSAGGPDETGAAGAIAASARTFGDGLSRASTSFPLLPSFNRRLLRALTMVSIMDLLPYAVVLVAIVGGYLAYSSGSSGHSAPRKVLKPTEFQEFELEHKEVLSHNTAIYRFKLPRPTDILGLPIGQHISLAATIAGQPKEVVRSYTPITSDEDKGHVDLLIKSYPTGNISKHVASLKIGDKMKIKGPKGAMVYTPNMVRHFGMIAGGTGITPMLQVAKAIMRGRAAGDRTEVDLIFANVNPEDILLKDDLDALAAKDPKFRVHYVLNNPPENWTGGVGFVSADMIKEKLPAPASDIKILICGPPPMVAAMKKATESLGYNKAKPVSKLEDQVFCF
;
A
#
# COMPACT_ATOMS: atom_id res chain seq x y z
N MET A 1 16.39 47.45 -7.81
CA MET A 1 16.95 46.89 -6.55
C MET A 1 16.52 45.44 -6.50
N SER A 2 17.38 44.51 -6.05
CA SER A 2 16.92 43.13 -5.82
C SER A 2 16.17 43.11 -4.49
N SER A 3 14.84 43.06 -4.55
CA SER A 3 14.03 42.68 -3.39
C SER A 3 14.35 41.23 -3.02
N ASN A 4 14.31 40.91 -1.73
CA ASN A 4 14.23 39.51 -1.31
C ASN A 4 12.91 38.91 -1.86
N PRO A 5 12.89 37.62 -2.23
CA PRO A 5 11.64 36.92 -2.47
C PRO A 5 10.74 36.98 -1.21
N CYS A 6 9.44 37.03 -1.41
CA CYS A 6 8.47 37.22 -0.33
C CYS A 6 7.34 36.19 -0.40
N VAL A 7 6.98 35.61 0.75
CA VAL A 7 5.85 34.70 0.94
C VAL A 7 4.70 35.46 1.59
N ALA A 8 3.50 35.38 1.02
CA ALA A 8 2.29 35.67 1.79
C ALA A 8 2.01 34.49 2.73
N LEU A 9 1.79 34.76 4.02
CA LEU A 9 1.29 33.76 4.97
C LEU A 9 -0.14 34.14 5.34
N LEU A 10 -1.09 33.30 4.95
CA LEU A 10 -2.52 33.47 5.23
C LEU A 10 -2.90 32.61 6.44
N GLY A 11 -3.72 33.12 7.36
CA GLY A 11 -4.23 32.29 8.45
C GLY A 11 -5.17 33.00 9.41
N THR A 12 -5.84 32.21 10.27
CA THR A 12 -6.78 32.70 11.28
C THR A 12 -6.03 33.09 12.55
N CYS A 13 -5.53 34.33 12.63
CA CYS A 13 -4.66 34.74 13.74
C CYS A 13 -5.38 34.72 15.10
N ASP A 14 -6.71 34.85 15.11
CA ASP A 14 -7.52 34.76 16.34
C ASP A 14 -7.48 33.39 17.04
N THR A 15 -7.00 32.36 16.34
CA THR A 15 -7.00 30.97 16.81
C THR A 15 -5.65 30.27 16.64
N LYS A 16 -4.74 30.80 15.81
CA LYS A 16 -3.47 30.16 15.40
C LYS A 16 -2.27 31.11 15.32
N LEU A 17 -2.27 32.21 16.10
CA LEU A 17 -1.20 33.21 16.03
C LEU A 17 0.19 32.63 16.35
N GLU A 18 0.31 31.73 17.32
CA GLU A 18 1.59 31.19 17.76
C GLU A 18 2.25 30.33 16.66
N GLU A 19 1.45 29.47 16.03
CA GLU A 19 1.84 28.56 14.96
C GLU A 19 2.15 29.32 13.66
N LEU A 20 1.38 30.36 13.34
CA LEU A 20 1.62 31.24 12.20
C LEU A 20 2.86 32.13 12.42
N LEU A 21 3.17 32.54 13.65
CA LEU A 21 4.42 33.24 13.96
C LEU A 21 5.63 32.32 13.85
N PHE A 22 5.54 31.08 14.33
CA PHE A 22 6.60 30.08 14.16
C PHE A 22 6.88 29.80 12.68
N LEU A 23 5.85 29.47 11.89
CA LEU A 23 6.00 29.23 10.45
C LEU A 23 6.56 30.46 9.71
N ARG A 24 6.13 31.67 10.08
CA ARG A 24 6.69 32.93 9.55
C ARG A 24 8.19 33.02 9.83
N ASP A 25 8.62 32.79 11.06
CA ASP A 25 10.03 32.97 11.43
C ASP A 25 10.93 31.90 10.80
N GLU A 26 10.43 30.66 10.62
CA GLU A 26 11.10 29.60 9.84
C GLU A 26 11.26 29.95 8.35
N ILE A 27 10.25 30.59 7.73
CA ILE A 27 10.38 31.13 6.37
C ILE A 27 11.46 32.23 6.35
N LYS A 28 11.50 33.11 7.36
CA LYS A 28 12.45 34.22 7.45
C LYS A 28 13.89 33.79 7.71
N HIS A 29 14.12 32.69 8.43
CA HIS A 29 15.45 32.07 8.55
C HIS A 29 16.08 31.72 7.19
N SER A 30 15.25 31.57 6.16
CA SER A 30 15.65 31.27 4.77
C SER A 30 15.97 32.52 3.91
N ASN A 31 16.13 33.72 4.50
CA ASN A 31 16.26 35.01 3.79
C ASN A 31 15.14 35.24 2.75
N VAL A 32 13.90 35.08 3.22
CA VAL A 32 12.66 35.32 2.47
C VAL A 32 11.76 36.18 3.36
N ASP A 33 11.21 37.26 2.81
CA ASP A 33 10.32 38.15 3.56
C ASP A 33 8.91 37.57 3.67
N VAL A 34 8.13 38.00 4.68
CA VAL A 34 6.79 37.47 4.95
C VAL A 34 5.76 38.57 5.16
N VAL A 35 4.68 38.51 4.38
CA VAL A 35 3.46 39.32 4.53
C VAL A 35 2.40 38.45 5.22
N LEU A 36 2.10 38.73 6.49
CA LEU A 36 1.10 37.98 7.25
C LEU A 36 -0.29 38.62 7.08
N ILE A 37 -1.26 37.81 6.62
CA ILE A 37 -2.64 38.20 6.33
C ILE A 37 -3.57 37.46 7.29
N ASP A 38 -4.25 38.21 8.16
CA ASP A 38 -5.22 37.69 9.13
C ASP A 38 -6.62 37.55 8.49
N VAL A 39 -7.11 36.32 8.47
CA VAL A 39 -8.48 35.95 8.06
C VAL A 39 -9.28 35.34 9.22
N GLY A 40 -8.85 35.56 10.47
CA GLY A 40 -9.59 35.19 11.67
C GLY A 40 -10.93 35.93 11.77
N ARG A 41 -11.87 35.39 12.56
CA ARG A 41 -13.18 36.05 12.79
C ARG A 41 -13.08 37.17 13.81
N ASN A 42 -12.17 37.06 14.77
CA ASN A 42 -11.96 38.08 15.80
C ASN A 42 -10.75 38.95 15.43
N PRO A 43 -10.85 40.29 15.42
CA PRO A 43 -9.73 41.15 15.04
C PRO A 43 -8.52 40.95 15.95
N THR A 44 -7.40 40.49 15.38
CA THR A 44 -6.17 40.23 16.13
C THR A 44 -5.13 41.32 15.85
N GLU A 45 -4.64 41.98 16.91
CA GLU A 45 -3.65 43.06 16.80
C GLU A 45 -2.27 42.55 17.24
N HIS A 46 -1.36 42.34 16.29
CA HIS A 46 0.03 41.94 16.55
C HIS A 46 0.99 42.55 15.52
N PHE A 47 2.16 43.02 15.94
CA PHE A 47 3.09 43.81 15.10
C PHE A 47 3.61 43.08 13.84
N ALA A 48 3.52 41.75 13.81
CA ALA A 48 3.89 40.94 12.66
C ALA A 48 2.80 40.84 11.60
N ILE A 49 1.53 41.13 11.92
CA ILE A 49 0.40 41.04 11.01
C ILE A 49 0.45 42.27 10.08
N THR A 50 0.60 42.03 8.77
CA THR A 50 0.72 43.08 7.75
C THR A 50 -0.65 43.58 7.28
N TYR A 51 -1.60 42.66 7.16
CA TYR A 51 -3.01 42.92 6.88
C TYR A 51 -3.84 42.28 7.99
N ASN A 52 -4.22 43.06 9.01
CA ASN A 52 -5.19 42.61 10.01
C ASN A 52 -6.60 42.58 9.39
N GLN A 53 -7.53 41.83 9.98
CA GLN A 53 -8.89 41.64 9.44
C GLN A 53 -9.57 42.98 9.06
N LYS A 54 -9.51 44.00 9.93
CA LYS A 54 -10.10 45.33 9.69
C LYS A 54 -9.50 46.00 8.45
N ARG A 55 -8.17 45.94 8.30
CA ARG A 55 -7.47 46.49 7.13
C ARG A 55 -7.85 45.74 5.85
N LEU A 56 -7.96 44.42 5.91
CA LEU A 56 -8.35 43.57 4.80
C LEU A 56 -9.78 43.91 4.30
N LEU A 57 -10.74 44.05 5.22
CA LEU A 57 -12.12 44.45 4.91
C LEU A 57 -12.23 45.89 4.37
N ASN A 58 -11.44 46.83 4.91
CA ASN A 58 -11.45 48.23 4.47
C ASN A 58 -10.76 48.44 3.11
N GLU A 59 -9.68 47.72 2.80
CA GLU A 59 -8.95 47.87 1.53
C GLU A 59 -9.52 46.99 0.39
N PHE A 60 -10.24 45.90 0.70
CA PHE A 60 -10.65 44.89 -0.29
C PHE A 60 -12.09 44.36 -0.17
N GLY A 61 -12.90 44.90 0.76
CA GLY A 61 -14.26 44.42 1.09
C GLY A 61 -15.29 45.54 1.35
N ASP A 62 -15.06 46.73 0.78
CA ASP A 62 -15.90 47.92 0.90
C ASP A 62 -16.20 48.40 2.35
N GLY A 63 -15.41 47.95 3.34
CA GLY A 63 -15.60 48.31 4.74
C GLY A 63 -16.85 47.73 5.41
N LYS A 64 -17.40 46.62 4.89
CA LYS A 64 -18.56 45.93 5.47
C LYS A 64 -18.26 45.45 6.91
N ASP A 65 -19.20 45.69 7.83
CA ASP A 65 -19.16 45.05 9.15
C ASP A 65 -19.53 43.56 9.02
N VAL A 66 -18.63 42.70 9.50
CA VAL A 66 -18.76 41.25 9.46
C VAL A 66 -19.10 40.63 10.83
N GLY A 67 -19.16 41.43 11.90
CA GLY A 67 -19.32 40.93 13.27
C GLY A 67 -20.63 40.17 13.48
N GLY A 68 -21.72 40.67 12.89
CA GLY A 68 -23.07 40.08 12.97
C GLY A 68 -23.36 38.95 11.98
N LEU A 69 -22.46 38.63 11.04
CA LEU A 69 -22.69 37.62 10.01
C LEU A 69 -22.68 36.19 10.58
N SER A 70 -23.39 35.26 9.93
CA SER A 70 -23.22 33.82 10.21
C SER A 70 -21.79 33.35 9.89
N ARG A 71 -21.44 32.11 10.28
CA ARG A 71 -20.11 31.56 9.97
C ARG A 71 -19.88 31.38 8.46
N GLY A 72 -20.92 31.11 7.67
CA GLY A 72 -20.84 30.98 6.21
C GLY A 72 -20.57 32.33 5.55
N GLU A 73 -21.46 33.30 5.76
CA GLU A 73 -21.36 34.66 5.21
C GLU A 73 -20.03 35.35 5.62
N PHE A 74 -19.54 35.13 6.85
CA PHE A 74 -18.23 35.61 7.26
C PHE A 74 -17.10 35.00 6.41
N VAL A 75 -17.10 33.67 6.22
CA VAL A 75 -16.06 32.97 5.44
C VAL A 75 -16.09 33.41 3.99
N GLU A 76 -17.27 33.55 3.38
CA GLU A 76 -17.44 34.07 2.02
C GLU A 76 -16.86 35.49 1.89
N ALA A 77 -17.30 36.41 2.75
CA ALA A 77 -16.86 37.80 2.72
C ALA A 77 -15.34 37.94 2.90
N ILE A 78 -14.74 37.25 3.88
CA ILE A 78 -13.29 37.35 4.13
C ILE A 78 -12.48 36.64 3.03
N THR A 79 -13.01 35.58 2.40
CA THR A 79 -12.37 34.89 1.26
C THR A 79 -12.29 35.80 0.03
N ILE A 80 -13.35 36.57 -0.26
CA ILE A 80 -13.34 37.56 -1.36
C ILE A 80 -12.27 38.64 -1.09
N CYS A 81 -12.21 39.16 0.15
CA CYS A 81 -11.22 40.18 0.52
C CYS A 81 -9.78 39.66 0.43
N ALA A 82 -9.52 38.44 0.94
CA ALA A 82 -8.23 37.78 0.87
C ALA A 82 -7.80 37.48 -0.58
N THR A 83 -8.74 37.00 -1.41
CA THR A 83 -8.52 36.77 -2.85
C THR A 83 -8.11 38.05 -3.56
N ASN A 84 -8.81 39.15 -3.31
CA ASN A 84 -8.48 40.45 -3.92
C ASN A 84 -7.12 41.00 -3.44
N ALA A 85 -6.79 40.83 -2.16
CA ALA A 85 -5.49 41.21 -1.61
C ALA A 85 -4.34 40.40 -2.19
N VAL A 86 -4.46 39.06 -2.24
CA VAL A 86 -3.45 38.15 -2.81
C VAL A 86 -3.26 38.41 -4.30
N ARG A 87 -4.36 38.57 -5.06
CA ARG A 87 -4.30 38.86 -6.50
C ARG A 87 -3.56 40.17 -6.78
N LYS A 88 -3.82 41.22 -5.99
CA LYS A 88 -3.08 42.49 -6.08
C LYS A 88 -1.60 42.32 -5.72
N LEU A 89 -1.29 41.71 -4.57
CA LEU A 89 0.08 41.49 -4.13
C LEU A 89 0.90 40.67 -5.14
N SER A 90 0.29 39.68 -5.78
CA SER A 90 0.93 38.87 -6.81
C SER A 90 1.10 39.64 -8.13
N GLY A 91 0.07 40.39 -8.57
CA GLY A 91 0.11 41.18 -9.79
C GLY A 91 1.09 42.36 -9.74
N ASP A 92 1.24 42.98 -8.56
CA ASP A 92 2.23 44.02 -8.30
C ASP A 92 3.67 43.46 -8.15
N GLY A 93 3.85 42.13 -8.13
CA GLY A 93 5.14 41.46 -7.88
C GLY A 93 5.64 41.53 -6.43
N HIS A 94 4.78 41.91 -5.48
CA HIS A 94 5.13 41.99 -4.05
C HIS A 94 5.27 40.61 -3.38
N ILE A 95 4.61 39.57 -3.90
CA ILE A 95 4.72 38.18 -3.38
C ILE A 95 5.08 37.18 -4.48
N HIS A 96 5.76 36.12 -4.07
CA HIS A 96 6.38 35.10 -4.92
C HIS A 96 5.95 33.67 -4.52
N ALA A 97 5.12 33.57 -3.49
CA ALA A 97 4.59 32.34 -2.91
C ALA A 97 3.44 32.66 -1.93
N LEU A 98 2.54 31.69 -1.70
CA LEU A 98 1.50 31.75 -0.68
C LEU A 98 1.53 30.50 0.21
N ALA A 99 1.46 30.70 1.52
CA ALA A 99 1.48 29.67 2.55
C ALA A 99 0.22 29.74 3.45
N ASN A 100 -0.20 28.60 4.01
CA ASN A 100 -1.12 28.52 5.15
C ASN A 100 -0.72 27.38 6.10
N ALA A 101 -1.10 27.50 7.38
CA ALA A 101 -1.20 26.37 8.30
C ALA A 101 -2.56 26.40 9.02
N GLY A 102 -3.24 25.26 9.12
CA GLY A 102 -4.49 25.17 9.88
C GLY A 102 -5.29 23.88 9.73
N GLY A 103 -6.35 23.77 10.53
CA GLY A 103 -7.35 22.70 10.38
C GLY A 103 -8.29 22.93 9.19
N SER A 104 -9.23 22.00 9.00
CA SER A 104 -10.18 21.94 7.88
C SER A 104 -10.70 23.31 7.39
N SER A 105 -11.36 24.12 8.23
CA SER A 105 -11.92 25.41 7.77
C SER A 105 -10.86 26.42 7.29
N GLY A 106 -9.66 26.43 7.89
CA GLY A 106 -8.55 27.29 7.45
C GLY A 106 -7.91 26.78 6.15
N THR A 107 -7.87 25.45 5.99
CA THR A 107 -7.45 24.80 4.75
C THR A 107 -8.38 25.15 3.60
N SER A 108 -9.70 24.95 3.74
CA SER A 108 -10.68 25.21 2.69
C SER A 108 -10.73 26.68 2.24
N LEU A 109 -10.66 27.62 3.21
CA LEU A 109 -10.57 29.05 2.93
C LEU A 109 -9.29 29.38 2.14
N SER A 110 -8.14 28.88 2.60
CA SER A 110 -6.84 29.17 1.97
C SER A 110 -6.70 28.53 0.60
N ALA A 111 -7.27 27.33 0.41
CA ALA A 111 -7.34 26.65 -0.87
C ALA A 111 -8.15 27.44 -1.90
N GLU A 112 -9.31 27.98 -1.52
CA GLU A 112 -10.11 28.83 -2.41
C GLU A 112 -9.37 30.11 -2.81
N VAL A 113 -8.75 30.80 -1.84
CA VAL A 113 -7.88 31.97 -2.13
C VAL A 113 -6.73 31.59 -3.06
N MET A 114 -6.08 30.43 -2.86
CA MET A 114 -5.00 29.93 -3.71
C MET A 114 -5.45 29.68 -5.14
N ARG A 115 -6.56 28.96 -5.35
CA ARG A 115 -7.09 28.67 -6.69
C ARG A 115 -7.53 29.93 -7.43
N THR A 116 -8.22 30.84 -6.74
CA THR A 116 -8.94 31.94 -7.39
C THR A 116 -8.11 33.23 -7.49
N ALA A 117 -7.02 33.39 -6.72
CA ALA A 117 -6.15 34.56 -6.78
C ALA A 117 -4.83 34.36 -7.55
N LEU A 118 -4.35 33.12 -7.74
CA LEU A 118 -3.00 32.81 -8.23
C LEU A 118 -3.02 31.88 -9.46
N PRO A 119 -2.04 32.01 -10.37
CA PRO A 119 -1.94 31.18 -11.56
C PRO A 119 -1.26 29.83 -11.30
N ILE A 120 -1.36 28.92 -12.27
CA ILE A 120 -0.67 27.63 -12.23
C ILE A 120 0.86 27.85 -12.27
N GLY A 121 1.61 27.12 -11.44
CA GLY A 121 3.07 27.21 -11.30
C GLY A 121 3.57 28.33 -10.38
N PHE A 122 2.67 29.10 -9.77
CA PHE A 122 2.99 30.00 -8.65
C PHE A 122 3.04 29.19 -7.33
N PRO A 123 4.09 29.28 -6.49
CA PRO A 123 4.19 28.45 -5.28
C PRO A 123 3.03 28.62 -4.30
N LYS A 124 2.36 27.51 -4.00
CA LYS A 124 1.20 27.41 -3.10
C LYS A 124 1.40 26.22 -2.16
N LEU A 125 1.40 26.42 -0.83
CA LEU A 125 1.57 25.34 0.16
C LEU A 125 0.62 25.49 1.36
N ILE A 126 -0.05 24.41 1.74
CA ILE A 126 -0.90 24.35 2.95
C ILE A 126 -0.41 23.23 3.88
N VAL A 127 -0.09 23.58 5.13
CA VAL A 127 0.06 22.62 6.23
C VAL A 127 -1.31 22.35 6.83
N SER A 128 -1.86 21.16 6.57
CA SER A 128 -3.27 20.84 6.82
C SER A 128 -3.46 19.59 7.67
N THR A 129 -4.43 19.64 8.58
CA THR A 129 -4.92 18.48 9.33
C THR A 129 -5.75 17.52 8.47
N ILE A 130 -6.07 17.87 7.22
CA ILE A 130 -6.86 17.06 6.29
C ILE A 130 -6.14 16.76 4.97
N ALA A 131 -4.81 16.98 4.90
CA ALA A 131 -4.02 16.57 3.74
C ALA A 131 -3.99 15.04 3.53
N SER A 132 -4.12 14.25 4.61
CA SER A 132 -4.21 12.78 4.56
C SER A 132 -5.67 12.33 4.41
N GLY A 133 -6.32 12.74 3.31
CA GLY A 133 -7.72 12.44 3.00
C GLY A 133 -8.07 12.84 1.57
N ASP A 134 -9.37 12.97 1.26
CA ASP A 134 -9.77 13.57 -0.01
C ASP A 134 -9.35 15.05 -0.06
N THR A 135 -8.45 15.34 -0.99
CA THR A 135 -7.92 16.68 -1.25
C THR A 135 -8.34 17.21 -2.62
N GLY A 136 -9.12 16.47 -3.41
CA GLY A 136 -9.63 16.91 -4.72
C GLY A 136 -10.38 18.25 -4.64
N PRO A 137 -11.36 18.42 -3.73
CA PRO A 137 -12.05 19.70 -3.49
C PRO A 137 -11.17 20.82 -2.91
N LEU A 138 -9.90 20.56 -2.57
CA LEU A 138 -8.94 21.53 -2.05
C LEU A 138 -7.92 21.94 -3.12
N VAL A 139 -7.34 20.96 -3.82
CA VAL A 139 -6.35 21.19 -4.89
C VAL A 139 -7.02 21.68 -6.18
N GLY A 140 -8.18 21.13 -6.54
CA GLY A 140 -8.88 21.44 -7.78
C GLY A 140 -8.01 21.17 -9.01
N GLU A 141 -8.13 22.02 -10.02
CA GLU A 141 -7.32 21.99 -11.24
C GLU A 141 -5.94 22.68 -11.12
N THR A 142 -5.40 22.83 -9.90
CA THR A 142 -4.22 23.69 -9.61
C THR A 142 -3.08 22.98 -8.86
N ASP A 143 -1.88 23.53 -8.91
CA ASP A 143 -0.70 23.05 -8.18
C ASP A 143 -0.64 23.57 -6.73
N ILE A 144 -1.55 23.11 -5.86
CA ILE A 144 -1.48 23.37 -4.40
C ILE A 144 -0.73 22.21 -3.72
N ALA A 145 0.41 22.48 -3.11
CA ALA A 145 1.15 21.49 -2.32
C ALA A 145 0.50 21.30 -0.94
N MET A 146 0.01 20.10 -0.66
CA MET A 146 -0.56 19.73 0.63
C MET A 146 0.49 19.04 1.51
N MET A 147 0.74 19.56 2.71
CA MET A 147 1.60 18.93 3.72
C MET A 147 0.75 18.52 4.92
N TYR A 148 0.81 17.25 5.33
CA TYR A 148 0.05 16.77 6.48
C TYR A 148 0.68 17.25 7.79
N SER A 149 -0.13 17.86 8.66
CA SER A 149 0.32 18.40 9.95
C SER A 149 0.68 17.33 10.98
N VAL A 150 0.32 16.06 10.73
CA VAL A 150 0.46 14.86 11.61
C VAL A 150 -0.35 14.92 12.91
N VAL A 151 -0.37 16.08 13.56
CA VAL A 151 -1.19 16.44 14.73
C VAL A 151 -2.07 17.64 14.38
N ASP A 152 -3.02 18.02 15.24
CA ASP A 152 -3.79 19.26 15.02
C ASP A 152 -2.87 20.49 15.07
N VAL A 153 -3.19 21.51 14.28
CA VAL A 153 -2.51 22.82 14.30
C VAL A 153 -3.08 23.62 15.47
N ALA A 154 -2.75 23.19 16.68
CA ALA A 154 -3.26 23.75 17.94
C ALA A 154 -2.17 23.70 19.04
N GLY A 155 -1.41 24.79 19.15
CA GLY A 155 -0.29 24.95 20.09
C GLY A 155 1.01 24.28 19.62
N LEU A 156 2.14 24.94 19.89
CA LEU A 156 3.45 24.45 19.46
C LEU A 156 3.93 23.25 20.29
N ASN A 157 3.93 22.08 19.66
CA ASN A 157 4.53 20.85 20.15
C ASN A 157 5.65 20.38 19.20
N GLN A 158 6.55 19.50 19.64
CA GLN A 158 7.74 19.11 18.85
C GLN A 158 7.40 18.52 17.47
N VAL A 159 6.31 17.76 17.33
CA VAL A 159 5.90 17.17 16.04
C VAL A 159 5.45 18.29 15.10
N LEU A 160 4.56 19.18 15.57
CA LEU A 160 4.10 20.31 14.78
C LEU A 160 5.22 21.29 14.42
N GLN A 161 6.14 21.57 15.35
CA GLN A 161 7.32 22.40 15.09
C GLN A 161 8.16 21.81 13.94
N ASN A 162 8.51 20.52 14.01
CA ASN A 162 9.27 19.86 12.94
C ASN A 162 8.56 19.93 11.57
N VAL A 163 7.23 19.78 11.53
CA VAL A 163 6.46 19.90 10.29
C VAL A 163 6.41 21.35 9.79
N LEU A 164 6.21 22.34 10.67
CA LEU A 164 6.20 23.76 10.29
C LEU A 164 7.59 24.25 9.83
N SER A 165 8.68 23.76 10.42
CA SER A 165 10.05 23.98 9.93
C SER A 165 10.24 23.44 8.51
N ASN A 166 9.83 22.19 8.26
CA ASN A 166 9.89 21.60 6.92
C ASN A 166 9.03 22.39 5.91
N ALA A 167 7.83 22.81 6.29
CA ALA A 167 6.95 23.64 5.47
C ALA A 167 7.57 25.00 5.14
N GLY A 168 8.16 25.68 6.14
CA GLY A 168 8.82 26.97 6.00
C GLY A 168 10.03 26.91 5.06
N ALA A 169 10.87 25.89 5.23
CA ALA A 169 12.00 25.63 4.34
C ALA A 169 11.55 25.34 2.90
N ALA A 170 10.52 24.51 2.73
CA ALA A 170 9.97 24.16 1.42
C ALA A 170 9.38 25.36 0.68
N ILE A 171 8.48 26.14 1.30
CA ILE A 171 7.86 27.29 0.63
C ILE A 171 8.86 28.42 0.37
N ALA A 172 9.85 28.62 1.24
CA ALA A 172 10.93 29.57 0.99
C ALA A 172 11.84 29.11 -0.19
N GLY A 173 12.13 27.81 -0.29
CA GLY A 173 12.82 27.23 -1.45
C GLY A 173 12.07 27.46 -2.76
N MET A 174 10.76 27.19 -2.77
CA MET A 174 9.91 27.44 -3.94
C MET A 174 9.81 28.94 -4.28
N ALA A 175 9.67 29.83 -3.29
CA ALA A 175 9.62 31.27 -3.49
C ALA A 175 10.91 31.82 -4.14
N ARG A 176 12.10 31.41 -3.65
CA ARG A 176 13.38 31.78 -4.25
C ARG A 176 13.50 31.26 -5.70
N SER A 177 13.08 30.02 -5.93
CA SER A 177 13.13 29.40 -7.26
C SER A 177 12.18 30.10 -8.24
N TYR A 178 10.96 30.46 -7.82
CA TYR A 178 10.01 31.23 -8.63
C TYR A 178 10.56 32.63 -8.96
N ALA A 179 11.04 33.38 -7.95
CA ALA A 179 11.64 34.70 -8.15
C ALA A 179 12.79 34.68 -9.17
N SER A 180 13.68 33.68 -9.09
CA SER A 180 14.77 33.48 -10.04
C SER A 180 14.26 33.23 -11.47
N ARG A 181 13.25 32.36 -11.65
CA ARG A 181 12.67 32.10 -12.98
C ARG A 181 11.97 33.33 -13.56
N SER A 182 11.24 34.08 -12.75
CA SER A 182 10.52 35.29 -13.17
C SER A 182 11.43 36.47 -13.52
N GLN A 183 12.69 36.47 -13.07
CA GLN A 183 13.71 37.44 -13.52
C GLN A 183 14.43 36.99 -14.80
N ASN A 184 14.58 35.69 -15.04
CA ASN A 184 15.26 35.11 -16.20
C ASN A 184 14.32 34.98 -17.43
N VAL A 185 13.70 36.09 -17.85
CA VAL A 185 12.78 36.13 -19.00
C VAL A 185 13.56 36.14 -20.33
N ASN A 186 14.12 34.99 -20.70
CA ASN A 186 14.75 34.77 -22.00
C ASN A 186 14.46 33.33 -22.51
N ARG A 187 13.19 32.93 -22.42
CA ARG A 187 12.67 31.64 -22.92
C ARG A 187 12.27 31.75 -24.40
N SER A 188 12.39 30.65 -25.15
CA SER A 188 11.98 30.56 -26.56
C SER A 188 10.47 30.78 -26.74
N GLN A 189 10.08 31.46 -27.82
CA GLN A 189 8.69 31.87 -28.09
C GLN A 189 7.85 30.78 -28.77
N LYS A 190 8.02 29.51 -28.36
CA LYS A 190 7.26 28.39 -28.91
C LYS A 190 5.75 28.61 -28.77
N LYS A 191 4.98 28.18 -29.76
CA LYS A 191 3.51 28.22 -29.70
C LYS A 191 2.98 27.03 -28.90
N ARG A 192 2.23 27.32 -27.85
CA ARG A 192 1.77 26.33 -26.86
C ARG A 192 0.40 25.81 -27.28
N VAL A 193 0.30 24.53 -27.63
CA VAL A 193 -0.93 23.90 -28.14
C VAL A 193 -1.47 22.91 -27.12
N GLY A 194 -2.71 23.12 -26.65
CA GLY A 194 -3.40 22.13 -25.83
C GLY A 194 -4.05 21.05 -26.68
N ILE A 195 -3.93 19.78 -26.27
CA ILE A 195 -4.55 18.63 -26.93
C ILE A 195 -5.24 17.75 -25.89
N THR A 196 -6.53 17.44 -26.07
CA THR A 196 -7.26 16.52 -25.18
C THR A 196 -7.16 15.06 -25.65
N MET A 197 -7.00 14.15 -24.70
CA MET A 197 -6.67 12.74 -24.93
C MET A 197 -7.44 11.82 -23.99
N PHE A 198 -7.79 10.63 -24.45
CA PHE A 198 -8.22 9.50 -23.62
C PHE A 198 -7.58 8.22 -24.18
N GLY A 199 -7.56 7.11 -23.42
CA GLY A 199 -6.86 5.88 -23.84
C GLY A 199 -7.18 5.47 -25.29
N VAL A 200 -8.47 5.46 -25.63
CA VAL A 200 -9.04 5.13 -26.95
C VAL A 200 -8.80 6.16 -28.08
N THR A 201 -8.17 7.30 -27.80
CA THR A 201 -7.74 8.32 -28.78
C THR A 201 -6.22 8.56 -28.75
N THR A 202 -5.46 7.76 -27.98
CA THR A 202 -4.00 7.89 -27.82
C THR A 202 -3.21 7.78 -29.13
N PRO A 203 -3.53 6.91 -30.10
CA PRO A 203 -2.85 6.89 -31.40
C PRO A 203 -2.91 8.24 -32.13
N ALA A 204 -4.12 8.80 -32.25
CA ALA A 204 -4.35 10.10 -32.90
C ALA A 204 -3.55 11.23 -32.24
N VAL A 205 -3.62 11.34 -30.92
CA VAL A 205 -2.91 12.37 -30.15
C VAL A 205 -1.40 12.24 -30.28
N ASN A 206 -0.86 11.02 -30.35
CA ASN A 206 0.57 10.80 -30.58
C ASN A 206 0.99 11.20 -32.00
N ALA A 207 0.20 10.89 -33.03
CA ALA A 207 0.46 11.32 -34.40
C ALA A 207 0.40 12.85 -34.54
N ILE A 208 -0.66 13.50 -34.03
CA ILE A 208 -0.79 14.97 -33.96
C ILE A 208 0.43 15.59 -33.28
N ARG A 209 0.79 15.13 -32.07
CA ARG A 209 1.95 15.66 -31.33
C ARG A 209 3.24 15.54 -32.12
N LYS A 210 3.55 14.32 -32.59
CA LYS A 210 4.76 14.01 -33.36
C LYS A 210 4.84 14.88 -34.63
N HIS A 211 3.73 15.09 -35.32
CA HIS A 211 3.67 15.95 -36.52
C HIS A 211 3.87 17.43 -36.18
N LEU A 212 3.19 17.95 -35.16
CA LEU A 212 3.31 19.36 -34.75
C LEU A 212 4.72 19.69 -34.24
N GLU A 213 5.33 18.83 -33.43
CA GLU A 213 6.64 19.08 -32.81
C GLU A 213 7.83 18.81 -33.75
N ALA A 214 7.67 17.93 -34.75
CA ALA A 214 8.72 17.69 -35.76
C ALA A 214 8.76 18.74 -36.87
N ASN A 215 7.61 19.35 -37.23
CA ASN A 215 7.50 20.25 -38.38
C ASN A 215 7.40 21.74 -38.02
N TYR A 216 7.07 22.10 -36.77
CA TYR A 216 6.79 23.48 -36.37
C TYR A 216 7.44 23.86 -35.03
N ASP A 217 7.59 25.17 -34.77
CA ASP A 217 8.07 25.70 -33.47
C ASP A 217 6.96 25.70 -32.40
N ILE A 218 6.37 24.53 -32.21
CA ILE A 218 5.25 24.24 -31.30
C ILE A 218 5.75 23.46 -30.09
N GLU A 219 5.04 23.62 -28.98
CA GLU A 219 5.18 22.87 -27.73
C GLU A 219 3.80 22.32 -27.36
N THR A 220 3.63 21.01 -27.27
CA THR A 220 2.32 20.41 -27.01
C THR A 220 2.07 20.11 -25.53
N TYR A 221 0.83 20.31 -25.12
CA TYR A 221 0.33 20.14 -23.75
C TYR A 221 -0.82 19.13 -23.82
N VAL A 222 -0.55 17.87 -23.47
CA VAL A 222 -1.55 16.79 -23.55
C VAL A 222 -2.32 16.69 -22.23
N PHE A 223 -3.64 16.81 -22.30
CA PHE A 223 -4.56 16.75 -21.16
C PHE A 223 -5.40 15.48 -21.23
N HIS A 224 -5.26 14.61 -20.23
CA HIS A 224 -6.09 13.41 -20.11
C HIS A 224 -7.51 13.83 -19.70
N ALA A 225 -8.51 13.51 -20.53
CA ALA A 225 -9.90 13.97 -20.47
C ALA A 225 -10.71 13.31 -19.34
N THR A 226 -10.22 13.44 -18.09
CA THR A 226 -10.77 12.82 -16.86
C THR A 226 -11.61 13.80 -16.04
N GLY A 227 -12.16 14.83 -16.69
CA GLY A 227 -12.89 15.95 -16.07
C GLY A 227 -11.98 16.98 -15.42
N HIS A 228 -10.82 16.56 -14.92
CA HIS A 228 -9.79 17.44 -14.38
C HIS A 228 -8.86 17.97 -15.48
N GLY A 229 -8.58 17.17 -16.52
CA GLY A 229 -7.75 17.59 -17.65
C GLY A 229 -8.37 18.72 -18.48
N GLY A 230 -9.65 18.60 -18.87
CA GLY A 230 -10.35 19.68 -19.56
C GLY A 230 -10.42 20.96 -18.74
N ARG A 231 -10.72 20.87 -17.44
CA ARG A 231 -10.72 22.04 -16.53
C ARG A 231 -9.33 22.68 -16.40
N ALA A 232 -8.26 21.89 -16.29
CA ALA A 232 -6.89 22.39 -16.25
C ALA A 232 -6.46 23.05 -17.58
N MET A 233 -6.81 22.45 -18.73
CA MET A 233 -6.59 23.04 -20.06
C MET A 233 -7.30 24.39 -20.16
N GLU A 234 -8.58 24.45 -19.83
CA GLU A 234 -9.35 25.69 -19.89
C GLU A 234 -8.88 26.74 -18.89
N ARG A 235 -8.39 26.32 -17.72
CA ARG A 235 -7.75 27.22 -16.76
C ARG A 235 -6.50 27.87 -17.36
N LEU A 236 -5.64 27.09 -18.01
CA LEU A 236 -4.48 27.62 -18.73
C LEU A 236 -4.89 28.54 -19.90
N ILE A 237 -5.99 28.27 -20.61
CA ILE A 237 -6.51 29.20 -21.63
C ILE A 237 -6.92 30.55 -21.00
N ARG A 238 -7.68 30.52 -19.90
CA ARG A 238 -8.09 31.73 -19.15
C ARG A 238 -6.88 32.52 -18.62
N GLU A 239 -5.75 31.85 -18.34
CA GLU A 239 -4.48 32.45 -17.91
C GLU A 239 -3.53 32.86 -19.06
N GLY A 240 -3.89 32.63 -20.33
CA GLY A 240 -3.02 32.89 -21.48
C GLY A 240 -1.84 31.90 -21.63
N GLY A 241 -1.93 30.76 -20.94
CA GLY A 241 -0.98 29.65 -20.95
C GLY A 241 -0.93 28.87 -22.27
N LEU A 242 -1.98 28.93 -23.10
CA LEU A 242 -2.05 28.29 -24.41
C LEU A 242 -2.32 29.31 -25.52
N ASP A 243 -1.76 29.06 -26.71
CA ASP A 243 -1.92 29.88 -27.93
C ASP A 243 -3.01 29.34 -28.87
N ALA A 244 -3.25 28.03 -28.85
CA ALA A 244 -4.26 27.33 -29.64
C ALA A 244 -4.66 26.00 -28.96
N VAL A 245 -5.76 25.39 -29.41
CA VAL A 245 -6.31 24.14 -28.88
C VAL A 245 -6.72 23.20 -30.01
N LEU A 246 -6.41 21.92 -29.85
CA LEU A 246 -6.98 20.82 -30.63
C LEU A 246 -7.70 19.88 -29.65
N ASP A 247 -8.95 20.18 -29.39
CA ASP A 247 -9.83 19.50 -28.43
C ASP A 247 -10.36 18.21 -29.06
N LEU A 248 -9.45 17.26 -29.29
CA LEU A 248 -9.76 16.02 -29.99
C LEU A 248 -10.77 15.15 -29.22
N THR A 249 -10.68 15.16 -27.89
CA THR A 249 -11.34 14.19 -27.01
C THR A 249 -12.26 14.89 -26.01
N THR A 250 -13.57 14.84 -26.28
CA THR A 250 -14.60 15.62 -25.58
C THR A 250 -15.54 14.78 -24.68
N THR A 251 -15.16 13.52 -24.40
CA THR A 251 -15.86 12.55 -23.51
C THR A 251 -16.35 13.11 -22.16
N GLU A 252 -15.64 14.09 -21.58
CA GLU A 252 -16.01 14.76 -20.32
C GLU A 252 -17.43 15.40 -20.33
N ILE A 253 -17.99 15.64 -21.52
CA ILE A 253 -19.37 16.13 -21.74
C ILE A 253 -20.39 15.01 -21.52
N CYS A 254 -20.09 13.78 -21.94
CA CYS A 254 -20.94 12.61 -21.73
C CYS A 254 -21.09 12.32 -20.24
N ASP A 255 -19.98 12.36 -19.51
CA ASP A 255 -19.94 12.28 -18.05
C ASP A 255 -20.76 13.40 -17.37
N TYR A 256 -20.69 14.65 -17.86
CA TYR A 256 -21.50 15.74 -17.32
C TYR A 256 -23.01 15.49 -17.48
N LEU A 257 -23.46 15.07 -18.66
CA LEU A 257 -24.89 14.90 -18.97
C LEU A 257 -25.51 13.67 -18.28
N THR A 258 -24.74 12.61 -18.09
CA THR A 258 -25.21 11.35 -17.50
C THR A 258 -24.94 11.23 -15.99
N GLY A 259 -24.02 12.03 -15.44
CA GLY A 259 -23.56 11.92 -14.05
C GLY A 259 -22.44 10.90 -13.84
N GLY A 260 -21.54 10.78 -14.82
CA GLY A 260 -20.29 10.01 -14.73
C GLY A 260 -19.23 10.68 -13.83
N VAL A 261 -18.15 9.95 -13.54
CA VAL A 261 -17.12 10.32 -12.55
C VAL A 261 -15.99 11.20 -13.10
N MET A 262 -15.91 11.36 -14.41
CA MET A 262 -14.89 12.14 -15.16
C MET A 262 -15.47 13.41 -15.80
N SER A 263 -16.47 14.01 -15.16
CA SER A 263 -17.13 15.23 -15.63
C SER A 263 -16.24 16.48 -15.52
N ALA A 264 -16.21 17.30 -16.57
CA ALA A 264 -15.60 18.64 -16.54
C ALA A 264 -16.58 19.75 -16.13
N GLY A 265 -17.86 19.44 -15.94
CA GLY A 265 -18.90 20.40 -15.56
C GLY A 265 -19.51 21.19 -16.72
N GLU A 266 -20.45 22.07 -16.39
CA GLU A 266 -21.32 22.76 -17.37
C GLU A 266 -20.58 23.76 -18.28
N HIS A 267 -19.41 24.24 -17.87
CA HIS A 267 -18.62 25.25 -18.59
C HIS A 267 -17.69 24.68 -19.68
N ARG A 268 -17.78 23.39 -19.99
CA ARG A 268 -16.86 22.72 -20.92
C ARG A 268 -17.02 23.26 -22.36
N LEU A 269 -15.89 23.52 -23.02
CA LEU A 269 -15.69 24.21 -24.31
C LEU A 269 -15.77 25.74 -24.26
N GLU A 270 -16.11 26.37 -23.12
CA GLU A 270 -16.23 27.83 -23.04
C GLU A 270 -14.90 28.56 -23.28
N ALA A 271 -13.82 28.17 -22.60
CA ALA A 271 -12.64 29.04 -22.47
C ALA A 271 -11.95 29.38 -23.80
N ALA A 272 -11.77 28.39 -24.68
CA ALA A 272 -11.18 28.59 -26.00
C ALA A 272 -12.05 29.50 -26.87
N ALA A 273 -13.36 29.26 -26.86
CA ALA A 273 -14.36 30.02 -27.61
C ALA A 273 -14.43 31.50 -27.17
N GLN A 274 -14.41 31.75 -25.85
CA GLN A 274 -14.42 33.09 -25.25
C GLN A 274 -13.09 33.84 -25.45
N ALA A 275 -11.95 33.14 -25.38
CA ALA A 275 -10.65 33.73 -25.70
C ALA A 275 -10.61 34.20 -27.17
N GLY A 276 -11.11 33.36 -28.08
CA GLY A 276 -11.09 33.56 -29.53
C GLY A 276 -9.78 33.12 -30.19
N ILE A 277 -9.02 32.24 -29.51
CA ILE A 277 -7.85 31.54 -30.05
C ILE A 277 -8.27 30.47 -31.07
N PRO A 278 -7.36 30.00 -31.95
CA PRO A 278 -7.62 28.85 -32.81
C PRO A 278 -7.98 27.62 -31.98
N ASN A 279 -9.14 27.03 -32.30
CA ASN A 279 -9.75 25.95 -31.54
C ASN A 279 -10.38 24.94 -32.52
N ILE A 280 -9.79 23.78 -32.66
CA ILE A 280 -10.38 22.68 -33.44
C ILE A 280 -10.93 21.64 -32.47
N ILE A 281 -12.23 21.35 -32.57
CA ILE A 281 -12.92 20.37 -31.74
C ILE A 281 -13.14 19.09 -32.55
N SER A 282 -12.95 17.92 -31.94
CA SER A 282 -13.49 16.66 -32.43
C SER A 282 -14.33 15.98 -31.34
N VAL A 283 -14.99 14.88 -31.69
CA VAL A 283 -15.91 14.14 -30.82
C VAL A 283 -15.27 12.89 -30.22
N GLY A 284 -13.96 12.93 -29.97
CA GLY A 284 -13.22 11.78 -29.47
C GLY A 284 -13.77 11.26 -28.14
N ALA A 285 -13.99 9.95 -28.09
CA ALA A 285 -14.53 9.23 -26.94
C ALA A 285 -15.94 9.70 -26.47
N THR A 286 -16.75 10.34 -27.30
CA THR A 286 -18.14 10.68 -26.93
C THR A 286 -19.11 9.49 -27.00
N ASP A 287 -18.64 8.34 -27.45
CA ASP A 287 -19.31 7.03 -27.34
C ASP A 287 -19.39 6.52 -25.89
N MET A 288 -18.63 7.08 -24.94
CA MET A 288 -18.59 6.58 -23.56
C MET A 288 -18.91 7.63 -22.48
N THR A 289 -19.54 7.15 -21.43
CA THR A 289 -19.58 7.76 -20.08
C THR A 289 -18.73 6.91 -19.14
N ASN A 290 -17.98 7.53 -18.25
CA ASN A 290 -17.14 6.86 -17.27
C ASN A 290 -17.86 6.72 -15.92
N PHE A 291 -17.95 5.50 -15.40
CA PHE A 291 -18.35 5.21 -14.03
C PHE A 291 -17.19 4.53 -13.28
N GLY A 292 -17.36 4.35 -11.96
CA GLY A 292 -16.43 3.57 -11.13
C GLY A 292 -16.48 2.06 -11.43
N PRO A 293 -16.16 1.20 -10.43
CA PRO A 293 -16.46 -0.23 -10.49
C PRO A 293 -17.93 -0.48 -10.86
N LYS A 294 -18.25 -1.56 -11.58
CA LYS A 294 -19.61 -1.86 -12.10
C LYS A 294 -20.71 -1.82 -11.03
N GLY A 295 -20.40 -2.22 -9.79
CA GLY A 295 -21.31 -2.12 -8.64
C GLY A 295 -21.66 -0.70 -8.18
N THR A 296 -20.92 0.32 -8.65
CA THR A 296 -21.17 1.75 -8.37
C THR A 296 -22.05 2.45 -9.42
N ILE A 297 -22.36 1.77 -10.53
CA ILE A 297 -23.18 2.32 -11.61
C ILE A 297 -24.60 2.61 -11.09
N PRO A 298 -25.14 3.83 -11.28
CA PRO A 298 -26.50 4.16 -10.86
C PRO A 298 -27.55 3.18 -11.42
N GLU A 299 -28.54 2.80 -10.61
CA GLU A 299 -29.54 1.77 -10.95
C GLU A 299 -30.18 1.96 -12.33
N ARG A 300 -30.44 3.22 -12.72
CA ARG A 300 -31.01 3.64 -14.01
C ARG A 300 -30.18 3.24 -15.24
N TYR A 301 -28.92 2.86 -15.06
CA TYR A 301 -27.96 2.53 -16.12
C TYR A 301 -27.49 1.07 -16.12
N LYS A 302 -27.88 0.23 -15.14
CA LYS A 302 -27.42 -1.17 -15.09
C LYS A 302 -27.84 -2.02 -16.30
N GLY A 303 -28.93 -1.67 -16.97
CA GLY A 303 -29.41 -2.32 -18.19
C GLY A 303 -28.84 -1.77 -19.51
N ARG A 304 -27.74 -1.02 -19.46
CA ARG A 304 -27.10 -0.40 -20.63
C ARG A 304 -25.98 -1.29 -21.20
N LYS A 305 -25.50 -0.98 -22.40
CA LYS A 305 -24.30 -1.59 -23.00
C LYS A 305 -23.08 -1.07 -22.23
N LEU A 306 -22.56 -1.89 -21.32
CA LEU A 306 -21.41 -1.59 -20.46
C LEU A 306 -20.16 -2.29 -20.96
N HIS A 307 -18.99 -1.69 -20.75
CA HIS A 307 -17.68 -2.28 -21.00
C HIS A 307 -16.77 -2.00 -19.79
N GLU A 308 -16.39 -3.04 -19.07
CA GLU A 308 -15.50 -2.94 -17.91
C GLU A 308 -14.05 -2.76 -18.37
N HIS A 309 -13.66 -1.51 -18.58
CA HIS A 309 -12.30 -1.16 -19.01
C HIS A 309 -11.25 -1.59 -17.97
N ASN A 310 -11.61 -1.52 -16.68
CA ASN A 310 -10.93 -2.23 -15.59
C ASN A 310 -11.83 -2.24 -14.34
N HIS A 311 -11.37 -2.89 -13.27
CA HIS A 311 -12.08 -3.02 -11.99
C HIS A 311 -12.52 -1.68 -11.32
N VAL A 312 -11.86 -0.55 -11.60
CA VAL A 312 -12.24 0.79 -11.08
C VAL A 312 -12.92 1.68 -12.10
N VAL A 313 -12.95 1.33 -13.39
CA VAL A 313 -13.58 2.13 -14.45
C VAL A 313 -14.44 1.26 -15.36
N THR A 314 -15.75 1.47 -15.27
CA THR A 314 -16.72 0.89 -16.21
C THR A 314 -17.20 1.97 -17.18
N LEU A 315 -17.04 1.71 -18.47
CA LEU A 315 -17.58 2.57 -19.53
C LEU A 315 -19.04 2.18 -19.82
N MET A 316 -19.89 3.17 -20.03
CA MET A 316 -21.25 2.98 -20.54
C MET A 316 -21.35 3.59 -21.94
N ARG A 317 -21.80 2.81 -22.93
CA ARG A 317 -22.03 3.31 -24.29
C ARG A 317 -23.16 4.34 -24.26
N THR A 318 -22.88 5.56 -24.70
CA THR A 318 -23.88 6.62 -24.90
C THR A 318 -24.93 6.16 -25.92
N SER A 319 -26.21 6.40 -25.62
CA SER A 319 -27.33 6.07 -26.51
C SER A 319 -27.54 7.15 -27.57
N VAL A 320 -28.39 6.88 -28.58
CA VAL A 320 -28.83 7.88 -29.57
C VAL A 320 -29.36 9.16 -28.91
N ASP A 321 -30.18 9.05 -27.85
CA ASP A 321 -30.69 10.20 -27.10
C ASP A 321 -29.58 10.99 -26.39
N GLU A 322 -28.58 10.31 -25.83
CA GLU A 322 -27.46 10.95 -25.12
C GLU A 322 -26.45 11.56 -26.11
N ALA A 323 -26.20 10.89 -27.23
CA ALA A 323 -25.42 11.39 -28.36
C ALA A 323 -26.03 12.66 -28.96
N THR A 324 -27.36 12.72 -29.06
CA THR A 324 -28.10 13.95 -29.40
C THR A 324 -27.80 15.07 -28.40
N GLN A 325 -27.92 14.79 -27.09
CA GLN A 325 -27.68 15.78 -26.03
C GLN A 325 -26.22 16.27 -25.98
N VAL A 326 -25.24 15.39 -26.22
CA VAL A 326 -23.82 15.76 -26.35
C VAL A 326 -23.63 16.70 -27.54
N GLY A 327 -24.24 16.39 -28.69
CA GLY A 327 -24.14 17.22 -29.88
C GLY A 327 -24.81 18.60 -29.72
N ASP A 328 -25.99 18.63 -29.10
CA ASP A 328 -26.68 19.87 -28.74
C ASP A 328 -25.88 20.70 -27.73
N PHE A 329 -25.24 20.08 -26.73
CA PHE A 329 -24.36 20.76 -25.78
C PHE A 329 -23.15 21.39 -26.46
N ILE A 330 -22.42 20.62 -27.29
CA ILE A 330 -21.27 21.11 -28.08
C ILE A 330 -21.70 22.29 -28.96
N ALA A 331 -22.82 22.15 -29.67
CA ALA A 331 -23.32 23.21 -30.54
C ALA A 331 -23.78 24.45 -29.76
N ALA A 332 -24.47 24.28 -28.62
CA ALA A 332 -24.92 25.38 -27.77
C ALA A 332 -23.74 26.17 -27.18
N GLN A 333 -22.71 25.46 -26.69
CA GLN A 333 -21.50 26.06 -26.14
C GLN A 333 -20.78 26.90 -27.19
N LEU A 334 -20.40 26.29 -28.31
CA LEU A 334 -19.66 26.99 -29.37
C LEU A 334 -20.48 28.15 -29.96
N LYS A 335 -21.79 27.99 -30.17
CA LYS A 335 -22.68 29.05 -30.69
C LYS A 335 -22.88 30.22 -29.75
N THR A 336 -22.85 29.99 -28.43
CA THR A 336 -23.06 31.03 -27.42
C THR A 336 -21.76 31.77 -27.09
N HIS A 337 -20.62 31.06 -27.08
CA HIS A 337 -19.37 31.57 -26.55
C HIS A 337 -18.28 31.87 -27.59
N ALA A 338 -18.39 31.42 -28.85
CA ALA A 338 -17.38 31.68 -29.88
C ALA A 338 -17.30 33.14 -30.33
N LYS A 339 -16.39 33.88 -29.69
CA LYS A 339 -16.03 35.28 -30.02
C LYS A 339 -15.49 35.46 -31.45
N ASN A 340 -14.98 34.40 -32.06
CA ASN A 340 -14.40 34.38 -33.39
C ASN A 340 -14.72 33.05 -34.08
N ALA A 341 -15.94 32.90 -34.61
CA ALA A 341 -16.40 31.67 -35.27
C ALA A 341 -15.42 31.16 -36.35
N GLY A 342 -14.80 32.06 -37.10
CA GLY A 342 -13.77 31.71 -38.10
C GLY A 342 -12.38 31.40 -37.53
N ALA A 343 -12.23 31.15 -36.23
CA ALA A 343 -11.08 30.47 -35.64
C ALA A 343 -11.50 29.16 -34.93
N VAL A 344 -12.76 28.75 -35.09
CA VAL A 344 -13.31 27.50 -34.58
C VAL A 344 -13.60 26.58 -35.76
N GLN A 345 -13.24 25.31 -35.63
CA GLN A 345 -13.69 24.24 -36.53
C GLN A 345 -14.20 23.05 -35.71
N VAL A 346 -15.14 22.28 -36.25
CA VAL A 346 -15.54 20.98 -35.68
C VAL A 346 -15.30 19.88 -36.72
N TRP A 347 -14.60 18.83 -36.33
CA TRP A 347 -14.18 17.73 -37.21
C TRP A 347 -14.92 16.44 -36.84
N PHE A 348 -15.53 15.77 -37.83
CA PHE A 348 -16.25 14.51 -37.65
C PHE A 348 -15.48 13.32 -38.25
N PRO A 349 -14.99 12.37 -37.44
CA PRO A 349 -14.39 11.12 -37.92
C PRO A 349 -15.47 10.04 -38.10
N LYS A 350 -16.00 9.89 -39.33
CA LYS A 350 -17.12 8.96 -39.59
C LYS A 350 -16.75 7.49 -39.51
N GLY A 351 -15.47 7.14 -39.59
CA GLY A 351 -14.99 5.76 -39.41
C GLY A 351 -15.00 5.30 -37.94
N GLY A 352 -15.31 6.18 -36.99
CA GLY A 352 -15.47 5.85 -35.58
C GLY A 352 -14.92 6.93 -34.65
N VAL A 353 -15.68 7.28 -33.60
CA VAL A 353 -15.33 8.33 -32.64
C VAL A 353 -14.34 7.87 -31.54
N SER A 354 -14.02 6.57 -31.49
CA SER A 354 -13.04 5.99 -30.56
C SER A 354 -12.49 4.67 -31.09
N MET A 355 -11.37 4.21 -30.55
CA MET A 355 -10.82 2.87 -30.81
C MET A 355 -11.83 1.72 -30.55
N ILE A 356 -12.81 1.92 -29.65
CA ILE A 356 -13.81 0.90 -29.33
C ILE A 356 -15.16 1.12 -30.02
N ALA A 357 -15.40 2.28 -30.64
CA ALA A 357 -16.58 2.58 -31.46
C ALA A 357 -16.34 2.44 -32.98
N ALA A 358 -15.10 2.24 -33.42
CA ALA A 358 -14.77 1.85 -34.79
C ALA A 358 -15.39 0.48 -35.17
N PRO A 359 -15.59 0.17 -36.46
CA PRO A 359 -16.18 -1.08 -36.93
C PRO A 359 -15.53 -2.34 -36.35
N GLY A 360 -16.36 -3.25 -35.80
CA GLY A 360 -15.93 -4.44 -35.06
C GLY A 360 -15.58 -4.19 -33.58
N GLY A 361 -15.58 -2.93 -33.13
CA GLY A 361 -15.34 -2.56 -31.73
C GLY A 361 -16.57 -2.79 -30.83
N PRO A 362 -16.38 -3.04 -29.51
CA PRO A 362 -17.49 -3.38 -28.62
C PRO A 362 -18.52 -2.25 -28.45
N PHE A 363 -18.15 -1.00 -28.73
CA PHE A 363 -19.00 0.19 -28.68
C PHE A 363 -19.41 0.70 -30.07
N GLU A 364 -19.22 -0.09 -31.15
CA GLU A 364 -19.77 0.22 -32.47
C GLU A 364 -21.30 0.49 -32.37
N ASP A 365 -21.70 1.67 -32.86
CA ASP A 365 -23.08 2.14 -33.02
C ASP A 365 -23.10 3.34 -34.00
N ALA A 366 -23.28 3.04 -35.28
CA ALA A 366 -23.30 4.07 -36.33
C ALA A 366 -24.55 4.96 -36.29
N GLU A 367 -25.62 4.57 -35.58
CA GLU A 367 -26.84 5.38 -35.45
C GLU A 367 -26.64 6.48 -34.40
N ALA A 368 -26.05 6.15 -33.26
CA ALA A 368 -25.66 7.12 -32.24
C ALA A 368 -24.65 8.15 -32.79
N ASP A 369 -23.61 7.69 -33.49
CA ASP A 369 -22.56 8.57 -34.02
C ASP A 369 -23.09 9.47 -35.15
N ALA A 370 -23.94 8.94 -36.05
CA ALA A 370 -24.59 9.75 -37.08
C ALA A 370 -25.53 10.82 -36.48
N THR A 371 -26.21 10.50 -35.39
CA THR A 371 -27.13 11.42 -34.69
C THR A 371 -26.38 12.52 -33.95
N LEU A 372 -25.24 12.21 -33.33
CA LEU A 372 -24.31 13.19 -32.78
C LEU A 372 -23.83 14.19 -33.85
N PHE A 373 -23.38 13.68 -35.01
CA PHE A 373 -22.98 14.53 -36.13
C PHE A 373 -24.14 15.40 -36.64
N GLU A 374 -25.37 14.86 -36.73
CA GLU A 374 -26.53 15.66 -37.12
C GLU A 374 -26.89 16.73 -36.08
N ALA A 375 -26.91 16.42 -34.78
CA ALA A 375 -27.20 17.40 -33.73
C ALA A 375 -26.24 18.59 -33.79
N ILE A 376 -24.92 18.33 -33.87
CA ILE A 376 -23.90 19.39 -34.01
C ILE A 376 -24.12 20.17 -35.33
N ARG A 377 -24.28 19.47 -36.45
CA ARG A 377 -24.50 20.09 -37.78
C ARG A 377 -25.75 20.97 -37.78
N ASN A 378 -26.79 20.59 -37.06
CA ASN A 378 -28.07 21.29 -36.96
C ASN A 378 -28.00 22.51 -36.03
N GLY A 379 -27.40 22.37 -34.85
CA GLY A 379 -27.22 23.48 -33.92
C GLY A 379 -26.33 24.60 -34.49
N LEU A 380 -25.29 24.24 -35.26
CA LEU A 380 -24.30 25.17 -35.81
C LEU A 380 -24.63 25.78 -37.18
N ARG A 381 -25.72 25.38 -37.88
CA ARG A 381 -26.06 25.83 -39.27
C ARG A 381 -25.98 27.35 -39.52
N THR A 382 -26.17 28.18 -38.49
CA THR A 382 -26.17 29.66 -38.58
C THR A 382 -25.04 30.33 -37.78
N SER A 383 -24.10 29.58 -37.22
CA SER A 383 -23.00 30.09 -36.39
C SER A 383 -21.85 30.72 -37.18
N GLY A 384 -21.63 30.27 -38.43
CA GLY A 384 -20.43 30.61 -39.20
C GLY A 384 -19.17 29.85 -38.77
N ILE A 385 -19.30 28.85 -37.89
CA ILE A 385 -18.26 27.88 -37.56
C ILE A 385 -18.18 26.86 -38.70
N GLU A 386 -16.97 26.45 -39.06
CA GLU A 386 -16.72 25.47 -40.11
C GLU A 386 -16.84 24.04 -39.57
N ILE A 387 -17.53 23.16 -40.31
CA ILE A 387 -17.62 21.73 -40.02
C ILE A 387 -16.86 21.00 -41.12
N VAL A 388 -15.90 20.17 -40.73
CA VAL A 388 -15.15 19.28 -41.62
C VAL A 388 -15.60 17.86 -41.37
N GLU A 389 -15.94 17.16 -42.45
CA GLU A 389 -16.39 15.77 -42.39
C GLU A 389 -15.35 14.87 -43.05
N ASP A 390 -14.85 13.89 -42.30
CA ASP A 390 -13.88 12.91 -42.77
C ASP A 390 -14.49 11.50 -42.75
N ASP A 391 -14.16 10.69 -43.75
CA ASP A 391 -14.68 9.32 -43.86
C ASP A 391 -13.80 8.30 -43.10
N ARG A 392 -12.65 8.73 -42.55
CA ARG A 392 -11.73 7.93 -41.70
C ARG A 392 -12.18 7.88 -40.23
N ASP A 393 -11.62 6.93 -39.47
CA ASP A 393 -11.78 6.89 -38.02
C ASP A 393 -10.84 7.88 -37.31
N ILE A 394 -11.11 8.15 -36.03
CA ILE A 394 -10.38 9.18 -35.28
C ILE A 394 -8.88 8.87 -35.09
N ASN A 395 -8.48 7.59 -35.16
CA ASN A 395 -7.11 7.12 -34.92
C ASN A 395 -6.29 6.87 -36.19
N ASP A 396 -6.86 7.07 -37.39
CA ASP A 396 -6.13 7.04 -38.65
C ASP A 396 -5.01 8.11 -38.65
N GLU A 397 -3.77 7.71 -38.98
CA GLU A 397 -2.60 8.61 -38.97
C GLU A 397 -2.75 9.77 -39.98
N GLY A 398 -3.50 9.57 -41.06
CA GLY A 398 -3.87 10.61 -42.02
C GLY A 398 -4.90 11.59 -41.46
N TYR A 399 -5.96 11.12 -40.79
CA TYR A 399 -6.92 12.02 -40.10
C TYR A 399 -6.17 12.88 -39.06
N ALA A 400 -5.30 12.24 -38.28
CA ALA A 400 -4.45 12.90 -37.29
C ALA A 400 -3.45 13.93 -37.88
N HIS A 401 -2.92 13.69 -39.09
CA HIS A 401 -2.09 14.67 -39.79
C HIS A 401 -2.91 15.82 -40.39
N ASP A 402 -4.05 15.54 -41.02
CA ASP A 402 -4.88 16.55 -41.69
C ASP A 402 -5.50 17.54 -40.68
N ILE A 403 -5.96 17.06 -39.52
CA ILE A 403 -6.47 17.92 -38.43
C ILE A 403 -5.36 18.76 -37.78
N ALA A 404 -4.11 18.27 -37.77
CA ALA A 404 -2.95 19.02 -37.30
C ALA A 404 -2.54 20.14 -38.29
N GLU A 405 -2.58 19.88 -39.60
CA GLU A 405 -2.38 20.92 -40.62
C GLU A 405 -3.52 21.95 -40.65
N ALA A 406 -4.76 21.53 -40.36
CA ALA A 406 -5.89 22.46 -40.25
C ALA A 406 -5.69 23.51 -39.15
N LEU A 407 -5.09 23.12 -38.00
CA LEU A 407 -4.77 24.04 -36.90
C LEU A 407 -3.80 25.15 -37.34
N ARG A 408 -2.90 24.87 -38.28
CA ARG A 408 -2.01 25.85 -38.92
C ARG A 408 -2.75 26.74 -39.91
N ILE A 409 -3.63 26.18 -40.74
CA ILE A 409 -4.43 26.94 -41.72
C ILE A 409 -5.39 27.91 -40.97
N GLY A 410 -5.85 27.54 -39.78
CA GLY A 410 -6.65 28.30 -38.82
C GLY A 410 -5.97 29.51 -38.14
N LYS A 411 -5.36 30.42 -38.90
CA LYS A 411 -5.02 31.81 -38.47
C LYS A 411 -4.01 31.97 -37.31
N VAL A 412 -3.01 31.11 -37.17
CA VAL A 412 -1.88 31.35 -36.23
C VAL A 412 -0.87 32.37 -36.78
N GLU A 413 -1.29 33.63 -37.02
CA GLU A 413 -0.40 34.76 -37.37
C GLU A 413 -0.51 35.91 -36.34
N PRO A 414 0.62 36.55 -35.92
CA PRO A 414 0.58 37.75 -35.09
C PRO A 414 -0.04 38.96 -35.80
N CYS A 415 -0.62 39.89 -35.05
CA CYS A 415 -1.23 41.12 -35.60
C CYS A 415 -0.19 42.19 -36.00
N HIS A 416 0.73 41.88 -36.92
CA HIS A 416 1.53 42.87 -37.64
C HIS A 416 2.00 42.37 -39.02
N GLN A 417 2.00 43.28 -40.01
CA GLN A 417 2.61 43.16 -41.34
C GLN A 417 2.00 42.18 -42.39
N ARG A 418 0.69 42.21 -42.64
CA ARG A 418 0.18 41.86 -43.99
C ARG A 418 0.39 43.02 -44.99
N ARG A 419 1.38 42.89 -45.89
CA ARG A 419 1.42 43.62 -47.17
C ARG A 419 2.03 42.76 -48.28
N LYS A 420 1.23 42.50 -49.32
CA LYS A 420 1.55 41.82 -50.60
C LYS A 420 1.97 40.35 -50.49
N LEU A 421 1.08 39.45 -50.94
CA LEU A 421 1.32 38.59 -52.11
C LEU A 421 0.02 37.88 -52.51
N ASP A 422 -0.92 38.65 -53.07
CA ASP A 422 -2.08 38.11 -53.78
C ASP A 422 -1.82 38.12 -55.30
N GLY A 423 -2.06 36.98 -55.95
CA GLY A 423 -2.13 36.86 -57.40
C GLY A 423 -1.39 35.64 -57.98
N ILE A 424 -2.00 35.04 -59.02
CA ILE A 424 -1.49 33.90 -59.83
C ILE A 424 -1.56 32.57 -59.05
N PHE A 425 -2.28 31.50 -59.48
CA PHE A 425 -3.02 31.21 -60.72
C PHE A 425 -4.45 30.68 -60.45
N ARG A 426 -5.20 30.31 -61.50
CA ARG A 426 -6.63 29.93 -61.45
C ARG A 426 -6.96 28.87 -62.53
N ARG A 427 -7.93 27.97 -62.26
CA ARG A 427 -8.42 26.84 -63.12
C ARG A 427 -7.48 25.60 -63.09
N VAL A 428 -7.91 24.36 -63.36
CA VAL A 428 -9.07 23.85 -64.15
C VAL A 428 -9.83 22.72 -63.39
N GLN A 429 -11.06 22.38 -63.81
CA GLN A 429 -11.95 21.32 -63.25
C GLN A 429 -12.04 20.06 -64.18
N PRO A 430 -12.73 18.95 -63.81
CA PRO A 430 -12.34 17.59 -64.20
C PRO A 430 -13.21 16.92 -65.30
N LEU A 431 -12.91 15.65 -65.61
CA LEU A 431 -13.82 14.71 -66.28
C LEU A 431 -13.46 13.23 -65.96
N LEU A 432 -14.43 12.32 -66.08
CA LEU A 432 -14.40 10.91 -65.63
C LEU A 432 -13.93 9.92 -66.73
N VAL A 433 -13.70 8.64 -66.37
CA VAL A 433 -14.44 7.44 -66.88
C VAL A 433 -13.94 6.13 -66.22
N ASP A 434 -14.78 5.09 -66.24
CA ASP A 434 -14.73 3.82 -65.47
C ASP A 434 -14.55 2.56 -66.41
N PRO A 435 -14.89 1.29 -66.05
CA PRO A 435 -13.97 0.21 -65.66
C PRO A 435 -13.80 -0.95 -66.69
N ARG A 436 -12.85 -1.89 -66.42
CA ARG A 436 -13.09 -3.37 -66.26
C ARG A 436 -11.83 -4.28 -66.32
N HIS A 437 -12.04 -5.50 -65.78
CA HIS A 437 -11.22 -6.74 -65.80
C HIS A 437 -10.20 -6.91 -64.66
N VAL A 438 -9.95 -8.06 -63.99
CA VAL A 438 -10.53 -9.44 -63.85
C VAL A 438 -9.41 -10.50 -63.90
N SER A 439 -9.42 -11.43 -62.93
CA SER A 439 -8.85 -12.80 -62.93
C SER A 439 -7.54 -13.12 -62.17
N THR A 440 -7.69 -14.02 -61.18
CA THR A 440 -6.82 -15.19 -60.82
C THR A 440 -5.38 -15.04 -60.27
N ALA A 441 -5.14 -15.81 -59.19
CA ALA A 441 -3.87 -16.16 -58.54
C ALA A 441 -3.16 -17.37 -59.29
N PRO A 442 -2.05 -18.03 -58.82
CA PRO A 442 -1.44 -18.02 -57.47
C PRO A 442 0.11 -18.04 -57.32
N ALA A 443 0.54 -17.83 -56.08
CA ALA A 443 1.75 -18.25 -55.33
C ALA A 443 3.05 -18.73 -56.03
N SER A 444 4.21 -18.17 -55.60
CA SER A 444 5.33 -18.95 -54.99
C SER A 444 6.54 -18.13 -54.47
N VAL A 445 6.76 -18.17 -53.15
CA VAL A 445 8.04 -18.46 -52.42
C VAL A 445 9.36 -17.65 -52.67
N ARG A 446 9.95 -17.20 -51.54
CA ARG A 446 11.36 -16.76 -51.26
C ARG A 446 11.86 -15.40 -51.80
N TYR A 447 12.39 -14.60 -50.88
CA TYR A 447 13.38 -13.54 -51.14
C TYR A 447 14.65 -13.76 -50.30
N ARG A 448 15.82 -13.43 -50.87
CA ARG A 448 17.09 -13.23 -50.15
C ARG A 448 17.39 -11.74 -50.07
N LEU A 449 17.88 -11.27 -48.92
CA LEU A 449 18.37 -9.91 -48.71
C LEU A 449 19.91 -9.84 -48.86
N PRO A 450 20.43 -8.83 -49.57
CA PRO A 450 21.83 -8.40 -49.40
C PRO A 450 21.97 -6.88 -49.17
N LEU A 451 22.49 -6.52 -47.98
CA LEU A 451 23.63 -5.63 -47.78
C LEU A 451 23.82 -4.40 -48.71
N LEU A 452 23.85 -3.16 -48.16
CA LEU A 452 25.07 -2.54 -47.56
C LEU A 452 24.94 -1.03 -47.23
N SER A 453 25.69 -0.59 -46.20
CA SER A 453 26.23 0.78 -45.97
C SER A 453 25.24 1.91 -45.61
N ARG A 454 25.54 2.93 -44.79
CA ARG A 454 26.71 3.39 -43.97
C ARG A 454 26.19 4.54 -43.04
N SER A 455 26.85 5.08 -41.99
CA SER A 455 28.13 4.81 -41.30
C SER A 455 28.28 5.65 -40.01
N SER A 456 29.04 5.11 -39.04
CA SER A 456 30.00 5.80 -38.15
C SER A 456 29.52 6.83 -37.08
N PRO A 457 30.32 7.12 -36.02
CA PRO A 457 31.48 6.38 -35.48
C PRO A 457 31.42 6.11 -33.95
N SER A 458 32.15 5.09 -33.51
CA SER A 458 32.57 4.88 -32.12
C SER A 458 33.95 5.52 -31.83
N PHE A 459 34.35 5.59 -30.55
CA PHE A 459 35.71 5.93 -30.12
C PHE A 459 36.23 4.88 -29.13
N GLU A 460 37.27 4.15 -29.52
CA GLU A 460 38.08 3.29 -28.65
C GLU A 460 39.47 3.90 -28.45
N PHE A 461 40.16 3.50 -27.38
CA PHE A 461 41.58 3.77 -27.18
C PHE A 461 42.41 2.55 -27.60
N SER A 462 43.32 2.73 -28.57
CA SER A 462 44.27 1.70 -29.00
C SER A 462 45.66 1.92 -28.38
N LEU A 463 46.31 0.82 -27.97
CA LEU A 463 47.76 0.74 -27.85
C LEU A 463 48.29 -0.26 -28.89
N HIS A 464 49.41 0.09 -29.53
CA HIS A 464 49.92 -0.57 -30.73
C HIS A 464 51.04 -1.59 -30.44
N PRO A 465 51.19 -2.64 -31.29
CA PRO A 465 52.30 -3.58 -31.23
C PRO A 465 53.53 -3.10 -32.02
N ILE A 466 54.73 -3.53 -31.61
CA ILE A 466 55.95 -3.52 -32.44
C ILE A 466 56.66 -4.87 -32.29
N MET A 467 57.11 -5.43 -33.41
CA MET A 467 57.81 -6.72 -33.48
C MET A 467 59.25 -6.65 -32.95
N PHE A 468 59.76 -7.76 -32.38
CA PHE A 468 61.11 -8.23 -32.71
C PHE A 468 61.24 -9.75 -32.56
N THR A 469 62.10 -10.36 -33.38
CA THR A 469 62.25 -11.82 -33.55
C THR A 469 63.47 -12.39 -32.84
N ARG A 470 63.40 -13.63 -32.30
CA ARG A 470 64.28 -14.78 -32.69
C ARG A 470 64.11 -16.04 -31.81
N THR A 471 64.44 -17.20 -32.40
CA THR A 471 64.91 -18.48 -31.80
C THR A 471 64.09 -19.07 -30.64
N SER A 472 63.31 -20.15 -30.79
CA SER A 472 63.64 -21.53 -31.25
C SER A 472 64.51 -22.36 -30.29
N VAL A 473 63.89 -23.28 -29.54
CA VAL A 473 64.30 -24.70 -29.31
C VAL A 473 63.02 -25.55 -29.17
N LEU A 474 63.13 -26.86 -29.45
CA LEU A 474 62.04 -27.85 -29.50
C LEU A 474 61.78 -28.54 -28.11
N PRO A 475 60.98 -29.61 -27.95
CA PRO A 475 59.91 -29.63 -26.95
C PRO A 475 60.08 -30.68 -25.85
N LEU A 476 59.12 -30.72 -24.91
CA LEU A 476 58.81 -31.94 -24.17
C LEU A 476 57.29 -31.97 -23.87
N ALA A 477 56.66 -33.11 -24.16
CA ALA A 477 55.23 -33.29 -24.01
C ALA A 477 54.88 -33.82 -22.61
N LEU A 478 53.78 -33.34 -22.05
CA LEU A 478 53.06 -34.01 -20.97
C LEU A 478 51.57 -33.64 -21.04
N SER A 479 50.72 -34.64 -20.79
CA SER A 479 49.28 -34.52 -20.55
C SER A 479 48.50 -33.55 -21.45
N TYR A 480 48.23 -33.99 -22.69
CA TYR A 480 46.92 -33.71 -23.29
C TYR A 480 45.90 -34.53 -22.50
N ALA A 481 45.14 -33.87 -21.63
CA ALA A 481 44.05 -34.47 -20.87
C ALA A 481 42.82 -33.59 -21.08
N TYR A 482 42.07 -33.86 -22.16
CA TYR A 482 40.66 -33.48 -22.18
C TYR A 482 40.00 -34.31 -21.09
N GLY A 483 39.59 -33.66 -20.00
CA GLY A 483 38.61 -34.25 -19.11
C GLY A 483 37.33 -34.42 -19.91
N ASN A 484 36.86 -35.67 -20.04
CA ASN A 484 35.46 -35.85 -20.39
C ASN A 484 34.69 -35.46 -19.14
N VAL A 485 34.06 -34.28 -19.16
CA VAL A 485 32.95 -34.01 -18.23
C VAL A 485 31.92 -35.09 -18.51
N ALA A 486 31.53 -35.81 -17.46
CA ALA A 486 30.52 -36.85 -17.53
C ALA A 486 29.22 -36.31 -16.94
N ALA A 487 28.09 -36.76 -17.50
CA ALA A 487 26.80 -36.56 -16.89
C ALA A 487 26.72 -37.31 -15.54
N ILE A 488 25.86 -36.86 -14.63
CA ILE A 488 25.80 -37.40 -13.27
C ILE A 488 25.17 -38.82 -13.29
N ASP A 489 25.97 -39.82 -12.93
CA ASP A 489 25.57 -41.23 -12.88
C ASP A 489 24.83 -41.55 -11.56
N LEU A 490 23.50 -41.47 -11.60
CA LEU A 490 22.62 -41.64 -10.43
C LEU A 490 22.15 -43.10 -10.25
N ASP A 491 22.64 -43.77 -9.21
CA ASP A 491 22.02 -45.00 -8.72
C ASP A 491 20.89 -44.70 -7.74
N VAL A 492 19.65 -44.73 -8.23
CA VAL A 492 18.42 -44.54 -7.42
C VAL A 492 18.24 -45.57 -6.30
N ASN A 493 18.99 -46.67 -6.30
CA ASN A 493 18.98 -47.66 -5.22
C ASN A 493 19.96 -47.29 -4.09
N SER A 494 20.92 -46.40 -4.35
CA SER A 494 21.93 -45.94 -3.41
C SER A 494 21.52 -44.61 -2.81
N LYS A 495 21.19 -44.61 -1.51
CA LYS A 495 20.89 -43.37 -0.78
C LYS A 495 22.02 -42.36 -0.91
N ASP A 496 23.27 -42.82 -0.84
CA ASP A 496 24.45 -41.96 -0.87
C ASP A 496 24.58 -41.28 -2.26
N SER A 497 24.35 -42.01 -3.36
CA SER A 497 24.32 -41.45 -4.72
C SER A 497 23.25 -40.37 -4.92
N ILE A 498 22.06 -40.58 -4.34
CA ILE A 498 20.97 -39.59 -4.37
C ILE A 498 21.33 -38.35 -3.54
N VAL A 499 21.92 -38.52 -2.35
CA VAL A 499 22.34 -37.42 -1.47
C VAL A 499 23.48 -36.61 -2.09
N ASP A 500 24.49 -37.27 -2.67
CA ASP A 500 25.62 -36.62 -3.34
C ASP A 500 25.13 -35.83 -4.58
N THR A 501 24.24 -36.40 -5.39
CA THR A 501 23.64 -35.71 -6.55
C THR A 501 22.82 -34.49 -6.12
N ALA A 502 21.98 -34.62 -5.10
CA ALA A 502 21.19 -33.50 -4.57
C ALA A 502 22.10 -32.41 -3.96
N ASN A 503 23.23 -32.78 -3.37
CA ASN A 503 24.24 -31.85 -2.85
C ASN A 503 24.87 -31.02 -3.98
N THR A 504 25.35 -31.65 -5.06
CA THR A 504 25.91 -30.93 -6.22
C THR A 504 24.91 -29.92 -6.82
N LEU A 505 23.64 -30.30 -6.94
CA LEU A 505 22.59 -29.43 -7.47
C LEU A 505 22.24 -28.28 -6.50
N ALA A 506 22.16 -28.54 -5.19
CA ALA A 506 21.94 -27.52 -4.17
C ALA A 506 23.09 -26.50 -4.10
N ASN A 507 24.34 -26.93 -4.25
CA ASN A 507 25.50 -26.04 -4.25
C ASN A 507 25.39 -24.97 -5.35
N GLY A 508 25.01 -25.35 -6.58
CA GLY A 508 24.86 -24.42 -7.71
C GLY A 508 23.75 -23.37 -7.49
N ILE A 509 22.61 -23.77 -6.92
CA ILE A 509 21.51 -22.84 -6.56
C ILE A 509 21.97 -21.84 -5.49
N ILE A 510 22.69 -22.31 -4.47
CA ILE A 510 23.22 -21.45 -3.41
C ILE A 510 24.35 -20.54 -3.92
N SER A 511 25.12 -20.95 -4.94
CA SER A 511 26.14 -20.12 -5.59
C SER A 511 25.50 -18.82 -6.14
N LEU A 512 24.52 -18.95 -7.04
CA LEU A 512 23.73 -17.84 -7.56
C LEU A 512 23.08 -17.00 -6.45
N TYR A 513 22.53 -17.63 -5.41
CA TYR A 513 21.86 -16.88 -4.33
C TYR A 513 22.85 -15.99 -3.56
N ASN A 514 24.08 -16.43 -3.31
CA ASN A 514 25.12 -15.61 -2.68
C ASN A 514 25.56 -14.44 -3.58
N GLU A 515 25.72 -14.67 -4.89
CA GLU A 515 25.98 -13.60 -5.87
C GLU A 515 24.83 -12.57 -5.88
N THR A 516 23.58 -13.03 -5.80
CA THR A 516 22.40 -12.16 -5.76
C THR A 516 22.35 -11.30 -4.50
N ILE A 517 22.69 -11.86 -3.32
CA ILE A 517 22.78 -11.09 -2.07
C ILE A 517 23.90 -10.03 -2.14
N SER A 518 25.05 -10.37 -2.74
CA SER A 518 26.17 -9.43 -2.93
C SER A 518 25.72 -8.18 -3.69
N ASP A 519 25.03 -8.38 -4.81
CA ASP A 519 24.86 -7.33 -5.82
C ASP A 519 23.52 -6.58 -5.68
N PHE A 520 22.47 -7.24 -5.20
CA PHE A 520 21.12 -6.67 -5.06
C PHE A 520 20.68 -6.48 -3.59
N GLY A 521 21.27 -7.20 -2.64
CA GLY A 521 21.09 -6.96 -1.20
C GLY A 521 19.70 -7.30 -0.63
N ALA A 522 18.90 -8.12 -1.31
CA ALA A 522 17.54 -8.51 -0.90
C ALA A 522 17.44 -10.03 -0.63
N PRO A 523 17.57 -10.48 0.64
CA PRO A 523 17.42 -11.89 0.99
C PRO A 523 16.07 -12.49 0.59
N GLY A 524 16.09 -13.76 0.16
CA GLY A 524 14.91 -14.52 -0.24
C GLY A 524 14.48 -14.34 -1.71
N LEU A 525 15.29 -13.68 -2.54
CA LEU A 525 15.03 -13.50 -3.97
C LEU A 525 16.24 -13.93 -4.82
N PHE A 526 15.95 -14.30 -6.06
CA PHE A 526 16.90 -14.42 -7.17
C PHE A 526 16.84 -13.13 -8.03
N PRO A 527 17.68 -12.95 -9.08
CA PRO A 527 17.68 -11.74 -9.91
C PRO A 527 16.34 -11.46 -10.62
N ASP A 528 16.16 -10.21 -11.07
CA ASP A 528 14.89 -9.64 -11.61
C ASP A 528 14.21 -10.43 -12.75
N ASP A 529 14.89 -11.38 -13.39
CA ASP A 529 14.33 -12.26 -14.43
C ASP A 529 13.47 -13.41 -13.86
N TYR A 530 13.57 -13.71 -12.55
CA TYR A 530 12.87 -14.80 -11.87
C TYR A 530 11.68 -14.30 -11.03
N SER A 531 10.65 -15.13 -10.89
CA SER A 531 9.41 -14.73 -10.20
C SER A 531 9.49 -14.82 -8.67
N PHE A 532 8.54 -14.16 -7.97
CA PHE A 532 8.47 -14.21 -6.51
C PHE A 532 8.03 -15.61 -6.05
N GLY A 533 7.12 -16.27 -6.77
CA GLY A 533 6.70 -17.64 -6.51
C GLY A 533 7.78 -18.68 -6.77
N GLU A 534 8.54 -18.53 -7.86
CA GLU A 534 9.70 -19.39 -8.17
C GLU A 534 10.77 -19.30 -7.09
N SER A 535 11.09 -18.09 -6.61
CA SER A 535 11.93 -17.90 -5.43
C SER A 535 11.40 -18.67 -4.21
N GLY A 536 10.09 -18.62 -3.95
CA GLY A 536 9.45 -19.39 -2.87
C GLY A 536 9.48 -20.91 -3.09
N ALA A 537 9.36 -21.38 -4.32
CA ALA A 537 9.44 -22.80 -4.68
C ALA A 537 10.85 -23.36 -4.45
N VAL A 538 11.88 -22.63 -4.92
CA VAL A 538 13.29 -22.93 -4.67
C VAL A 538 13.56 -22.98 -3.17
N PHE A 539 13.05 -22.02 -2.39
CA PHE A 539 13.18 -22.05 -0.93
C PHE A 539 12.47 -23.25 -0.27
N SER A 540 11.28 -23.66 -0.73
CA SER A 540 10.67 -24.92 -0.25
C SER A 540 11.58 -26.12 -0.52
N SER A 541 12.11 -26.23 -1.73
CA SER A 541 12.97 -27.35 -2.13
C SER A 541 14.32 -27.37 -1.40
N LEU A 542 14.86 -26.22 -0.98
CA LEU A 542 16.06 -26.13 -0.13
C LEU A 542 15.79 -26.51 1.34
N ILE A 543 14.57 -26.29 1.85
CA ILE A 543 14.12 -26.79 3.16
C ILE A 543 13.97 -28.32 3.12
N GLU A 544 13.42 -28.84 2.01
CA GLU A 544 13.32 -30.27 1.73
C GLU A 544 14.70 -30.92 1.60
N TYR A 545 15.65 -30.28 0.90
CA TYR A 545 17.05 -30.71 0.79
C TYR A 545 17.68 -30.97 2.16
N SER A 546 17.67 -29.98 3.06
CA SER A 546 18.21 -30.09 4.41
C SER A 546 17.54 -31.22 5.21
N TYR A 547 16.22 -31.36 5.10
CA TYR A 547 15.47 -32.42 5.77
C TYR A 547 15.77 -33.84 5.26
N LEU A 548 15.85 -34.01 3.94
CA LEU A 548 15.95 -35.31 3.27
C LEU A 548 17.39 -35.85 3.26
N THR A 549 18.37 -34.96 3.02
CA THR A 549 19.80 -35.30 3.06
C THR A 549 20.36 -35.31 4.49
N GLY A 550 19.88 -34.38 5.34
CA GLY A 550 20.47 -34.07 6.64
C GLY A 550 21.55 -32.98 6.60
N ASP A 551 21.78 -32.33 5.45
CA ASP A 551 22.79 -31.29 5.29
C ASP A 551 22.25 -29.89 5.67
N ALA A 552 22.61 -29.48 6.89
CA ALA A 552 22.22 -28.20 7.48
C ALA A 552 23.12 -27.01 7.11
N ARG A 553 24.03 -27.13 6.13
CA ARG A 553 24.98 -26.04 5.75
C ARG A 553 24.29 -24.71 5.43
N TYR A 554 23.05 -24.76 4.93
CA TYR A 554 22.33 -23.60 4.40
C TYR A 554 21.17 -23.13 5.28
N ASP A 555 20.87 -23.81 6.39
CA ASP A 555 19.65 -23.59 7.19
C ASP A 555 19.46 -22.13 7.63
N THR A 556 20.52 -21.48 8.12
CA THR A 556 20.48 -20.06 8.53
C THR A 556 20.20 -19.14 7.35
N LEU A 557 20.86 -19.37 6.21
CA LEU A 557 20.76 -18.55 5.00
C LEU A 557 19.37 -18.65 4.35
N ILE A 558 18.77 -19.85 4.39
CA ILE A 558 17.39 -20.11 3.98
C ILE A 558 16.41 -19.43 4.95
N ALA A 559 16.59 -19.62 6.27
CA ALA A 559 15.71 -19.04 7.28
C ALA A 559 15.73 -17.49 7.28
N GLU A 560 16.87 -16.87 6.99
CA GLU A 560 16.98 -15.41 6.82
C GLU A 560 16.23 -14.92 5.57
N GLY A 561 16.32 -15.62 4.44
CA GLY A 561 15.56 -15.29 3.23
C GLY A 561 14.03 -15.40 3.43
N MET A 562 13.55 -16.50 4.02
CA MET A 562 12.14 -16.65 4.39
C MET A 562 11.67 -15.56 5.37
N GLN A 563 12.49 -15.27 6.38
CA GLN A 563 12.20 -14.24 7.37
C GLN A 563 12.14 -12.83 6.76
N TRP A 564 12.90 -12.57 5.69
CA TRP A 564 12.89 -11.28 4.99
C TRP A 564 11.61 -11.11 4.16
N GLN A 565 11.25 -12.12 3.35
CA GLN A 565 10.08 -12.06 2.46
C GLN A 565 8.72 -12.19 3.17
N ARG A 566 8.71 -12.42 4.49
CA ARG A 566 7.49 -12.50 5.32
C ARG A 566 6.55 -11.29 5.21
N GLY A 567 7.07 -10.10 4.85
CA GLY A 567 6.31 -8.85 4.74
C GLY A 567 6.29 -7.94 5.98
N ASP A 568 5.78 -6.72 5.76
CA ASP A 568 5.80 -5.60 6.70
C ASP A 568 4.82 -5.72 7.88
N MET A 569 3.80 -6.58 7.76
CA MET A 569 2.76 -6.77 8.76
C MET A 569 2.63 -8.26 9.11
N ASP A 570 2.77 -8.61 10.40
CA ASP A 570 2.67 -9.99 10.90
C ASP A 570 1.30 -10.66 10.62
N GLU A 571 0.29 -9.88 10.24
CA GLU A 571 -1.06 -10.32 9.88
C GLU A 571 -1.22 -10.68 8.38
N TYR A 572 -0.23 -10.35 7.54
CA TYR A 572 -0.28 -10.50 6.07
C TYR A 572 0.99 -11.18 5.54
N ALA A 573 1.26 -12.41 6.00
CA ALA A 573 2.46 -13.15 5.64
C ALA A 573 2.62 -13.33 4.13
N PHE A 574 3.85 -13.11 3.66
CA PHE A 574 4.29 -13.22 2.26
C PHE A 574 3.55 -12.29 1.27
N LEU A 575 3.02 -11.17 1.78
CA LEU A 575 2.43 -10.09 0.98
C LEU A 575 3.23 -8.77 1.15
N PRO A 576 4.55 -8.75 0.86
CA PRO A 576 5.41 -7.60 1.13
C PRO A 576 5.11 -6.41 0.20
N LEU A 577 5.20 -5.18 0.72
CA LEU A 577 4.71 -3.99 0.01
C LEU A 577 5.47 -3.64 -1.28
N ASN A 578 6.70 -4.14 -1.45
CA ASN A 578 7.47 -3.98 -2.69
C ASN A 578 6.96 -4.86 -3.84
N GLN A 579 6.43 -6.07 -3.56
CA GLN A 579 5.95 -6.99 -4.60
C GLN A 579 4.51 -6.72 -5.07
N THR A 580 3.78 -5.83 -4.39
CA THR A 580 2.34 -5.52 -4.61
C THR A 580 1.92 -5.37 -6.08
N LYS A 581 2.79 -4.85 -6.95
CA LYS A 581 2.52 -4.57 -8.38
C LYS A 581 2.38 -5.84 -9.25
N SER A 582 3.08 -6.91 -8.90
CA SER A 582 3.18 -8.13 -9.71
C SER A 582 2.74 -9.39 -8.97
N ILE A 583 2.72 -9.36 -7.63
CA ILE A 583 2.40 -10.53 -6.81
C ILE A 583 1.04 -11.14 -7.13
N THR A 584 0.99 -12.48 -7.22
CA THR A 584 -0.24 -13.27 -7.41
C THR A 584 -0.62 -14.05 -6.13
N ASN A 585 -1.82 -14.65 -6.10
CA ASN A 585 -2.25 -15.48 -4.97
C ASN A 585 -1.45 -16.78 -4.90
N ASP A 586 -1.16 -17.44 -6.03
CA ASP A 586 -0.31 -18.62 -6.07
C ASP A 586 1.10 -18.34 -5.56
N GLU A 587 1.74 -17.23 -5.94
CA GLU A 587 3.06 -16.85 -5.41
C GLU A 587 3.05 -16.70 -3.88
N GLN A 588 2.06 -15.98 -3.32
CA GLN A 588 1.90 -15.86 -1.87
C GLN A 588 1.72 -17.25 -1.22
N THR A 589 0.92 -18.13 -1.82
CA THR A 589 0.67 -19.47 -1.27
C THR A 589 1.87 -20.39 -1.43
N THR A 590 2.72 -20.23 -2.46
CA THR A 590 3.97 -20.99 -2.61
C THR A 590 4.93 -20.67 -1.45
N TRP A 591 5.07 -19.41 -1.05
CA TRP A 591 5.78 -19.06 0.20
C TRP A 591 5.07 -19.58 1.45
N GLY A 592 3.73 -19.53 1.49
CA GLY A 592 2.92 -20.17 2.55
C GLY A 592 3.17 -21.67 2.67
N LEU A 593 3.38 -22.37 1.55
CA LEU A 593 3.70 -23.80 1.45
C LEU A 593 5.16 -24.09 1.83
N ALA A 594 6.10 -23.21 1.52
CA ALA A 594 7.47 -23.27 2.04
C ALA A 594 7.48 -23.12 3.58
N ALA A 595 6.68 -22.20 4.13
CA ALA A 595 6.49 -22.07 5.57
C ALA A 595 5.76 -23.28 6.19
N MET A 596 4.79 -23.86 5.48
CA MET A 596 4.15 -25.11 5.89
C MET A 596 5.16 -26.26 5.91
N MET A 597 6.06 -26.34 4.92
CA MET A 597 7.15 -27.31 4.88
C MET A 597 8.11 -27.13 6.05
N ALA A 598 8.56 -25.91 6.30
CA ALA A 598 9.43 -25.58 7.42
C ALA A 598 8.80 -25.94 8.79
N ALA A 599 7.47 -25.84 8.92
CA ALA A 599 6.74 -26.31 10.10
C ALA A 599 6.66 -27.85 10.18
N GLU A 600 6.39 -28.54 9.06
CA GLU A 600 6.24 -29.99 8.99
C GLU A 600 7.56 -30.76 9.14
N VAL A 601 8.68 -30.23 8.66
CA VAL A 601 10.01 -30.85 8.87
C VAL A 601 10.65 -30.45 10.20
N GLY A 602 10.12 -29.42 10.86
CA GLY A 602 10.71 -28.83 12.07
C GLY A 602 11.99 -28.03 11.80
N PHE A 603 12.05 -27.38 10.64
CA PHE A 603 13.21 -26.63 10.14
C PHE A 603 13.66 -25.55 11.13
N PRO A 604 14.98 -25.27 11.24
CA PRO A 604 15.47 -24.22 12.12
C PRO A 604 14.74 -22.90 11.89
N LYS A 605 14.30 -22.33 13.00
CA LYS A 605 13.89 -20.94 13.08
C LYS A 605 15.15 -20.16 13.49
N LEU A 606 15.17 -18.85 13.22
CA LEU A 606 16.11 -17.93 13.88
C LEU A 606 15.65 -17.78 15.36
N GLU A 607 15.63 -16.56 15.92
CA GLU A 607 14.70 -16.19 17.08
C GLU A 607 11.92 -15.01 16.88
N ASN A 608 10.82 -15.27 17.70
CA ASN A 608 9.43 -14.85 17.73
C ASN A 608 8.61 -15.16 16.47
N GLU A 609 9.17 -15.98 15.59
CA GLU A 609 8.56 -16.45 14.37
C GLU A 609 8.26 -17.94 14.43
N SER A 610 7.19 -18.30 13.75
CA SER A 610 6.65 -19.64 13.73
C SER A 610 6.18 -19.90 12.31
N TRP A 611 6.82 -20.85 11.64
CA TRP A 611 6.55 -21.16 10.24
C TRP A 611 5.07 -21.53 10.00
N VAL A 612 4.41 -22.20 10.96
CA VAL A 612 2.97 -22.46 10.88
C VAL A 612 2.12 -21.20 11.06
N ASP A 613 2.52 -20.24 11.90
CA ASP A 613 1.78 -18.97 12.06
C ASP A 613 1.85 -18.14 10.77
N MET A 614 2.98 -18.18 10.05
CA MET A 614 3.12 -17.57 8.71
C MET A 614 2.26 -18.28 7.66
N ALA A 615 2.26 -19.62 7.64
CA ALA A 615 1.41 -20.42 6.77
C ALA A 615 -0.09 -20.16 7.01
N ILE A 616 -0.50 -20.05 8.29
CA ILE A 616 -1.86 -19.68 8.70
C ILE A 616 -2.20 -18.26 8.23
N SER A 617 -1.32 -17.26 8.44
CA SER A 617 -1.58 -15.88 8.02
C SER A 617 -1.74 -15.77 6.50
N ALA A 618 -0.89 -16.44 5.71
CA ALA A 618 -1.02 -16.48 4.26
C ALA A 618 -2.39 -17.06 3.85
N TRP A 619 -2.77 -18.21 4.41
CA TRP A 619 -4.07 -18.85 4.21
C TRP A 619 -5.25 -17.95 4.63
N GLU A 620 -5.21 -17.36 5.83
CA GLU A 620 -6.27 -16.49 6.36
C GLU A 620 -6.51 -15.31 5.42
N THR A 621 -5.45 -14.66 4.91
CA THR A 621 -5.61 -13.55 3.95
C THR A 621 -6.26 -13.97 2.63
N GLN A 622 -6.17 -15.24 2.23
CA GLN A 622 -6.84 -15.75 1.02
C GLN A 622 -8.27 -16.19 1.27
N THR A 623 -8.63 -16.68 2.47
CA THR A 623 -10.05 -16.89 2.83
C THR A 623 -10.89 -15.61 2.71
N LEU A 624 -10.26 -14.46 2.95
CA LEU A 624 -10.86 -13.12 2.80
C LEU A 624 -10.97 -12.65 1.33
N ARG A 625 -10.26 -13.29 0.39
CA ARG A 625 -10.27 -13.01 -1.06
C ARG A 625 -11.06 -14.03 -1.88
N TRP A 626 -11.54 -15.11 -1.27
CA TRP A 626 -12.40 -16.07 -1.95
C TRP A 626 -13.63 -15.38 -2.53
N SER A 627 -13.76 -15.41 -3.85
CA SER A 627 -14.78 -14.65 -4.56
C SER A 627 -16.18 -15.20 -4.29
N LEU A 628 -17.15 -14.30 -4.41
CA LEU A 628 -18.58 -14.60 -4.54
C LEU A 628 -19.18 -13.82 -5.72
N GLY A 629 -18.34 -13.36 -6.65
CA GLY A 629 -18.70 -12.57 -7.83
C GLY A 629 -17.93 -13.07 -9.04
N GLY A 630 -18.64 -13.74 -9.95
CA GLY A 630 -18.05 -14.63 -10.95
C GLY A 630 -17.77 -16.01 -10.36
N CYS A 631 -18.23 -17.06 -11.06
CA CYS A 631 -18.02 -18.47 -10.75
C CYS A 631 -18.47 -18.93 -9.35
N GLU A 632 -19.32 -18.14 -8.67
CA GLU A 632 -19.85 -18.36 -7.30
C GLU A 632 -18.81 -18.75 -6.23
N GLY A 633 -17.52 -18.51 -6.51
CA GLY A 633 -16.39 -19.08 -5.77
C GLY A 633 -15.05 -18.82 -6.47
N GLY A 634 -14.00 -19.50 -5.99
CA GLY A 634 -12.65 -19.41 -6.50
C GLY A 634 -11.83 -18.24 -5.95
N LEU A 635 -10.52 -18.38 -5.97
CA LEU A 635 -9.57 -17.28 -5.88
C LEU A 635 -9.32 -16.70 -7.27
N HIS A 636 -9.34 -15.37 -7.36
CA HIS A 636 -8.73 -14.63 -8.46
C HIS A 636 -7.23 -14.99 -8.57
N TRP A 637 -6.62 -14.92 -9.75
CA TRP A 637 -5.19 -15.17 -9.90
C TRP A 637 -4.39 -14.09 -9.16
N SER A 638 -4.69 -12.81 -9.39
CA SER A 638 -4.13 -11.71 -8.60
C SER A 638 -4.88 -11.51 -7.25
N PRO A 639 -4.17 -11.17 -6.15
CA PRO A 639 -4.76 -10.74 -4.88
C PRO A 639 -5.25 -9.30 -4.91
N PHE A 640 -4.80 -8.49 -5.87
CA PHE A 640 -5.08 -7.07 -5.98
C PHE A 640 -5.80 -6.74 -7.28
N THR A 641 -6.92 -6.02 -7.16
CA THR A 641 -7.79 -5.67 -8.28
C THR A 641 -7.07 -4.89 -9.39
N PHE A 642 -5.99 -4.18 -9.06
CA PHE A 642 -5.23 -3.32 -9.95
C PHE A 642 -4.04 -3.97 -10.67
N ASN A 643 -3.71 -5.23 -10.38
CA ASN A 643 -2.76 -5.97 -11.20
C ASN A 643 -3.50 -6.54 -12.43
N ASP A 644 -2.77 -6.79 -13.51
CA ASP A 644 -3.32 -7.40 -14.72
C ASP A 644 -3.90 -8.80 -14.42
N MET A 645 -4.81 -9.26 -15.28
CA MET A 645 -5.46 -10.58 -15.17
C MET A 645 -6.21 -10.85 -13.85
N TYR A 646 -6.58 -9.83 -13.05
CA TYR A 646 -7.35 -10.03 -11.82
C TYR A 646 -8.67 -10.80 -12.03
N ASN A 647 -9.39 -10.56 -13.13
CA ASN A 647 -10.64 -11.29 -13.43
C ASN A 647 -10.43 -12.76 -13.84
N TYR A 648 -9.20 -13.21 -14.04
CA TYR A 648 -8.89 -14.61 -14.32
C TYR A 648 -8.81 -15.41 -13.02
N THR A 649 -9.36 -16.63 -12.99
CA THR A 649 -9.08 -17.60 -11.93
C THR A 649 -8.17 -18.69 -12.48
N GLN A 650 -7.09 -19.01 -11.76
CA GLN A 650 -6.09 -19.99 -12.18
C GLN A 650 -5.97 -21.13 -11.15
N MET A 651 -5.72 -22.35 -11.64
CA MET A 651 -5.57 -23.56 -10.83
C MET A 651 -4.25 -23.63 -10.07
N SER A 652 -3.25 -22.82 -10.43
CA SER A 652 -2.11 -22.48 -9.56
C SER A 652 -2.59 -21.98 -8.18
N ALA A 653 -3.40 -20.92 -8.16
CA ALA A 653 -3.82 -20.23 -6.94
C ALA A 653 -4.77 -21.09 -6.11
N ASN A 654 -5.76 -21.69 -6.77
CA ASN A 654 -6.76 -22.55 -6.12
C ASN A 654 -6.18 -23.90 -5.70
N GLY A 655 -5.29 -24.49 -6.49
CA GLY A 655 -4.59 -25.74 -6.16
C GLY A 655 -3.58 -25.57 -5.02
N ASN A 656 -2.82 -24.47 -5.01
CA ASN A 656 -1.94 -24.14 -3.88
C ASN A 656 -2.77 -23.89 -2.61
N PHE A 657 -3.88 -23.15 -2.70
CA PHE A 657 -4.74 -22.87 -1.55
C PHE A 657 -5.43 -24.13 -1.02
N PHE A 658 -5.88 -25.03 -1.89
CA PHE A 658 -6.35 -26.36 -1.55
C PHE A 658 -5.25 -27.16 -0.82
N LEU A 659 -4.05 -27.26 -1.40
CA LEU A 659 -2.93 -27.99 -0.80
C LEU A 659 -2.52 -27.41 0.57
N LEU A 660 -2.46 -26.09 0.71
CA LEU A 660 -2.16 -25.43 1.98
C LEU A 660 -3.26 -25.68 3.02
N SER A 661 -4.53 -25.67 2.61
CA SER A 661 -5.66 -26.04 3.48
C SER A 661 -5.51 -27.49 3.96
N SER A 662 -5.28 -28.45 3.06
CA SER A 662 -5.09 -29.86 3.40
C SER A 662 -3.88 -30.09 4.34
N ARG A 663 -2.76 -29.40 4.11
CA ARG A 663 -1.56 -29.51 4.97
C ARG A 663 -1.75 -28.82 6.33
N LEU A 664 -2.45 -27.68 6.38
CA LEU A 664 -2.84 -27.04 7.65
C LEU A 664 -3.81 -27.94 8.45
N ALA A 665 -4.80 -28.55 7.81
CA ALA A 665 -5.68 -29.55 8.44
C ALA A 665 -4.85 -30.71 9.04
N ARG A 666 -3.96 -31.30 8.24
CA ARG A 666 -3.05 -32.40 8.63
C ARG A 666 -2.18 -32.03 9.83
N PHE A 667 -1.63 -30.83 9.84
CA PHE A 667 -0.70 -30.38 10.87
C PHE A 667 -1.42 -29.94 12.15
N THR A 668 -2.49 -29.15 12.06
CA THR A 668 -3.14 -28.57 13.24
C THR A 668 -4.24 -29.44 13.86
N GLY A 669 -4.87 -30.31 13.08
CA GLY A 669 -6.08 -31.04 13.49
C GLY A 669 -7.28 -30.12 13.70
N ASN A 670 -7.47 -29.12 12.83
CA ASN A 670 -8.59 -28.18 12.89
C ASN A 670 -9.48 -28.33 11.65
N ASP A 671 -10.73 -28.73 11.88
CA ASP A 671 -11.70 -29.09 10.84
C ASP A 671 -12.04 -27.94 9.89
N THR A 672 -11.89 -26.67 10.31
CA THR A 672 -12.07 -25.51 9.41
C THR A 672 -11.15 -25.57 8.18
N TYR A 673 -9.94 -26.14 8.30
CA TYR A 673 -9.06 -26.30 7.14
C TYR A 673 -9.53 -27.44 6.22
N ILE A 674 -10.23 -28.45 6.76
CA ILE A 674 -10.90 -29.51 5.97
C ILE A 674 -12.06 -28.87 5.19
N GLU A 675 -12.94 -28.10 5.83
CA GLU A 675 -14.07 -27.40 5.19
C GLU A 675 -13.62 -26.54 3.99
N TRP A 676 -12.50 -25.82 4.12
CA TRP A 676 -11.95 -24.99 3.03
C TRP A 676 -11.21 -25.80 1.95
N ALA A 677 -10.56 -26.91 2.31
CA ALA A 677 -9.97 -27.83 1.34
C ALA A 677 -11.06 -28.49 0.48
N GLU A 678 -12.12 -29.01 1.10
CA GLU A 678 -13.29 -29.54 0.40
C GLU A 678 -13.91 -28.50 -0.51
N LYS A 679 -14.25 -27.32 0.03
CA LYS A 679 -14.84 -26.22 -0.73
C LYS A 679 -14.00 -25.81 -1.95
N SER A 680 -12.67 -25.81 -1.83
CA SER A 680 -11.77 -25.43 -2.94
C SER A 680 -11.68 -26.51 -4.02
N PHE A 681 -11.72 -27.78 -3.63
CA PHE A 681 -11.71 -28.91 -4.56
C PHE A 681 -13.07 -29.10 -5.26
N ASP A 682 -14.15 -29.07 -4.49
CA ASP A 682 -15.51 -29.25 -5.00
C ASP A 682 -15.90 -28.11 -5.96
N TRP A 683 -15.55 -26.85 -5.65
CA TRP A 683 -15.73 -25.73 -6.58
C TRP A 683 -14.99 -25.92 -7.91
N ALA A 684 -13.74 -26.39 -7.88
CA ALA A 684 -12.96 -26.62 -9.09
C ALA A 684 -13.50 -27.81 -9.92
N ARG A 685 -14.17 -28.78 -9.28
CA ARG A 685 -14.93 -29.85 -9.96
C ARG A 685 -16.24 -29.33 -10.55
N ASP A 686 -17.02 -28.56 -9.80
CA ASP A 686 -18.33 -28.04 -10.21
C ASP A 686 -18.24 -27.13 -11.45
N TYR A 687 -17.14 -26.39 -11.59
CA TYR A 687 -16.85 -25.54 -12.76
C TYR A 687 -16.03 -26.23 -13.86
N GLY A 688 -15.79 -27.54 -13.77
CA GLY A 688 -15.12 -28.33 -14.82
C GLY A 688 -13.62 -28.08 -14.98
N LEU A 689 -13.01 -27.24 -14.13
CA LEU A 689 -11.58 -26.94 -14.10
C LEU A 689 -10.75 -28.17 -13.67
N ILE A 690 -11.36 -29.07 -12.91
CA ILE A 690 -10.92 -30.47 -12.73
C ILE A 690 -11.92 -31.37 -13.47
N THR A 691 -11.47 -32.04 -14.52
CA THR A 691 -12.35 -32.86 -15.39
C THR A 691 -12.81 -34.15 -14.72
N ASP A 692 -13.82 -34.82 -15.28
CA ASP A 692 -14.31 -36.14 -14.78
C ASP A 692 -13.29 -37.28 -14.94
N ASP A 693 -12.27 -37.11 -15.78
CA ASP A 693 -11.11 -38.00 -15.86
C ASP A 693 -9.87 -37.48 -15.10
N TYR A 694 -10.04 -36.40 -14.32
CA TYR A 694 -9.09 -35.78 -13.40
C TYR A 694 -7.87 -35.09 -14.05
N GLN A 695 -8.01 -34.60 -15.28
CA GLN A 695 -7.13 -33.54 -15.78
C GLN A 695 -7.40 -32.25 -15.00
N VAL A 696 -6.38 -31.37 -14.90
CA VAL A 696 -6.51 -30.05 -14.29
C VAL A 696 -6.18 -29.01 -15.36
N TYR A 697 -7.17 -28.22 -15.75
CA TYR A 697 -7.03 -27.13 -16.72
C TYR A 697 -6.37 -25.91 -16.06
N ASP A 698 -5.85 -24.98 -16.86
CA ASP A 698 -5.11 -23.82 -16.36
C ASP A 698 -6.01 -22.89 -15.53
N GLY A 699 -7.18 -22.54 -16.07
CA GLY A 699 -8.05 -21.54 -15.45
C GLY A 699 -9.23 -21.14 -16.33
N ALA A 700 -9.89 -20.04 -15.96
CA ALA A 700 -11.02 -19.48 -16.70
C ALA A 700 -11.20 -17.97 -16.41
N ASP A 701 -11.82 -17.23 -17.33
CA ASP A 701 -12.25 -15.85 -17.06
C ASP A 701 -13.50 -15.85 -16.15
N MET A 702 -13.40 -15.24 -14.98
CA MET A 702 -14.53 -15.10 -14.05
C MET A 702 -15.61 -14.16 -14.57
N ALA A 703 -15.31 -13.27 -15.53
CA ALA A 703 -16.31 -12.48 -16.23
C ALA A 703 -17.19 -13.34 -17.18
N SER A 704 -16.66 -14.47 -17.69
CA SER A 704 -17.46 -15.51 -18.37
C SER A 704 -18.30 -16.36 -17.40
N ASN A 705 -18.23 -16.09 -16.10
CA ASN A 705 -18.68 -16.98 -15.02
C ASN A 705 -18.07 -18.39 -15.13
N CYS A 706 -16.78 -18.47 -15.49
CA CYS A 706 -16.05 -19.72 -15.72
C CYS A 706 -16.74 -20.67 -16.72
N THR A 707 -17.28 -20.12 -17.81
CA THR A 707 -17.81 -20.91 -18.94
C THR A 707 -16.82 -21.02 -20.10
N GLU A 708 -15.85 -20.11 -20.17
CA GLU A 708 -14.71 -20.17 -21.10
C GLU A 708 -13.46 -20.65 -20.33
N LEU A 709 -13.16 -21.95 -20.43
CA LEU A 709 -12.03 -22.60 -19.77
C LEU A 709 -10.79 -22.59 -20.67
N LEU A 710 -9.60 -22.37 -20.09
CA LEU A 710 -8.32 -22.55 -20.78
C LEU A 710 -7.83 -23.99 -20.55
N GLU A 711 -8.10 -24.89 -21.51
CA GLU A 711 -7.81 -26.33 -21.43
C GLU A 711 -6.30 -26.72 -21.45
N SER A 712 -5.41 -25.72 -21.36
CA SER A 712 -3.98 -25.92 -21.12
C SER A 712 -3.76 -26.68 -19.81
N GLN A 713 -2.77 -27.56 -19.75
CA GLN A 713 -2.55 -28.48 -18.63
C GLN A 713 -1.07 -28.44 -18.21
N PRO A 714 -0.68 -27.56 -17.26
CA PRO A 714 0.63 -27.57 -16.62
C PRO A 714 0.82 -28.75 -15.66
N SER A 715 1.99 -29.39 -15.67
CA SER A 715 2.31 -30.52 -14.79
C SER A 715 2.23 -30.17 -13.31
N TYR A 716 2.67 -28.95 -12.95
CA TYR A 716 2.59 -28.37 -11.62
C TYR A 716 1.15 -28.33 -11.07
N PHE A 717 0.17 -27.88 -11.88
CA PHE A 717 -1.20 -27.66 -11.41
C PHE A 717 -1.89 -28.98 -11.06
N HIS A 718 -1.67 -30.01 -11.88
CA HIS A 718 -2.17 -31.36 -11.60
C HIS A 718 -1.52 -31.96 -10.34
N ALA A 719 -0.22 -31.73 -10.13
CA ALA A 719 0.53 -32.31 -9.02
C ALA A 719 0.11 -31.76 -7.64
N ILE A 720 -0.17 -30.47 -7.51
CA ILE A 720 -0.63 -29.87 -6.23
C ILE A 720 -2.02 -30.37 -5.81
N PHE A 721 -2.94 -30.57 -6.76
CA PHE A 721 -4.21 -31.25 -6.48
C PHE A 721 -4.01 -32.72 -6.14
N THR A 722 -3.05 -33.41 -6.77
CA THR A 722 -2.68 -34.80 -6.43
C THR A 722 -2.16 -34.91 -4.99
N GLU A 723 -1.25 -34.03 -4.56
CA GLU A 723 -0.73 -33.98 -3.18
C GLU A 723 -1.84 -33.64 -2.19
N GLY A 724 -2.66 -32.62 -2.47
CA GLY A 724 -3.76 -32.22 -1.60
C GLY A 724 -4.79 -33.33 -1.42
N ALA A 725 -5.16 -34.05 -2.48
CA ALA A 725 -6.06 -35.20 -2.42
C ALA A 725 -5.46 -36.39 -1.65
N ALA A 726 -4.14 -36.63 -1.77
CA ALA A 726 -3.45 -37.65 -0.99
C ALA A 726 -3.41 -37.31 0.51
N VAL A 727 -3.26 -36.03 0.87
CA VAL A 727 -3.33 -35.57 2.27
C VAL A 727 -4.76 -35.68 2.81
N MET A 728 -5.79 -35.31 2.04
CA MET A 728 -7.19 -35.44 2.45
C MET A 728 -7.63 -36.91 2.59
N TYR A 729 -7.18 -37.79 1.68
CA TYR A 729 -7.37 -39.24 1.80
C TYR A 729 -6.79 -39.81 3.10
N ASN A 730 -5.62 -39.31 3.53
CA ASN A 730 -4.99 -39.69 4.81
C ASN A 730 -5.74 -39.12 6.02
N LEU A 731 -6.30 -37.90 5.91
CA LEU A 731 -7.06 -37.25 6.99
C LEU A 731 -8.43 -37.85 7.25
N THR A 732 -9.09 -38.37 6.21
CA THR A 732 -10.47 -38.90 6.26
C THR A 732 -10.51 -40.43 6.39
N ASP A 733 -9.42 -41.05 6.85
CA ASP A 733 -9.23 -42.51 6.97
C ASP A 733 -9.59 -43.30 5.69
N GLY A 734 -9.40 -42.68 4.52
CA GLY A 734 -9.59 -43.30 3.21
C GLY A 734 -11.01 -43.20 2.63
N GLU A 735 -11.75 -42.13 2.92
CA GLU A 735 -13.10 -41.85 2.40
C GLU A 735 -13.22 -42.03 0.87
N GLU A 736 -14.38 -42.53 0.41
CA GLU A 736 -14.65 -42.85 -1.01
C GLU A 736 -14.46 -41.64 -1.96
N LYS A 737 -14.82 -40.42 -1.52
CA LYS A 737 -14.57 -39.16 -2.25
C LYS A 737 -13.09 -39.00 -2.61
N TRP A 738 -12.23 -39.04 -1.58
CA TRP A 738 -10.80 -38.81 -1.72
C TRP A 738 -10.06 -40.02 -2.31
N ALA A 739 -10.52 -41.24 -2.02
CA ALA A 739 -10.03 -42.46 -2.65
C ALA A 739 -10.31 -42.48 -4.17
N GLY A 740 -11.49 -42.02 -4.58
CA GLY A 740 -11.86 -41.83 -5.98
C GLY A 740 -11.02 -40.75 -6.66
N ALA A 741 -10.91 -39.58 -6.04
CA ALA A 741 -10.14 -38.45 -6.58
C ALA A 741 -8.66 -38.77 -6.76
N LEU A 742 -8.01 -39.34 -5.74
CA LEU A 742 -6.60 -39.72 -5.80
C LEU A 742 -6.32 -40.77 -6.89
N LYS A 743 -7.20 -41.77 -7.03
CA LYS A 743 -7.11 -42.78 -8.10
C LYS A 743 -7.36 -42.16 -9.49
N GLY A 744 -8.15 -41.10 -9.55
CA GLY A 744 -8.33 -40.26 -10.73
C GLY A 744 -7.02 -39.59 -11.14
N PHE A 745 -6.48 -38.73 -10.28
CA PHE A 745 -5.23 -38.01 -10.53
C PHE A 745 -4.05 -38.94 -10.90
N VAL A 746 -3.89 -40.07 -10.19
CA VAL A 746 -2.81 -41.04 -10.46
C VAL A 746 -3.01 -41.81 -11.79
N LYS A 747 -4.17 -41.68 -12.44
CA LYS A 747 -4.39 -42.12 -13.83
C LYS A 747 -4.11 -41.00 -14.84
N SER A 748 -4.48 -39.75 -14.55
CA SER A 748 -4.23 -38.58 -15.42
C SER A 748 -2.78 -38.09 -15.40
N THR A 749 -1.93 -38.55 -14.47
CA THR A 749 -0.46 -38.42 -14.58
C THR A 749 0.09 -38.90 -15.92
N SER A 750 -0.59 -39.82 -16.61
CA SER A 750 -0.25 -40.28 -17.96
C SER A 750 -0.21 -39.16 -19.03
N THR A 751 -0.81 -38.00 -18.78
CA THR A 751 -0.67 -36.78 -19.60
C THR A 751 0.76 -36.22 -19.54
N PHE A 752 1.44 -36.34 -18.40
CA PHE A 752 2.70 -35.65 -18.08
C PHE A 752 3.94 -36.53 -18.21
N VAL A 753 3.84 -37.71 -18.81
CA VAL A 753 4.99 -38.62 -18.99
C VAL A 753 5.21 -39.01 -20.45
N ASP A 754 6.47 -39.18 -20.81
CA ASP A 754 6.91 -39.90 -22.01
C ASP A 754 8.02 -40.88 -21.62
N ASN A 755 7.89 -42.15 -22.01
CA ASN A 755 8.77 -43.25 -21.59
C ASN A 755 9.03 -43.30 -20.06
N ASP A 756 7.96 -43.13 -19.27
CA ASP A 756 7.93 -42.99 -17.79
C ASP A 756 8.65 -41.74 -17.22
N VAL A 757 9.25 -40.89 -18.05
CA VAL A 757 9.92 -39.64 -17.65
C VAL A 757 8.95 -38.45 -17.69
N LEU A 758 8.97 -37.62 -16.64
CA LEU A 758 8.14 -36.43 -16.50
C LEU A 758 8.50 -35.35 -17.54
N VAL A 759 7.49 -34.84 -18.23
CA VAL A 759 7.59 -33.82 -19.30
C VAL A 759 6.52 -32.74 -19.14
N GLU A 760 6.86 -31.49 -19.42
CA GLU A 760 5.90 -30.39 -19.38
C GLU A 760 5.06 -30.37 -20.66
N ASN A 761 3.84 -30.88 -20.55
CA ASN A 761 2.97 -31.25 -21.67
C ASN A 761 2.63 -30.06 -22.59
N ILE A 762 2.63 -28.84 -22.06
CA ILE A 762 2.28 -27.61 -22.79
C ILE A 762 3.38 -27.08 -23.73
N CYS A 763 4.63 -27.57 -23.63
CA CYS A 763 5.73 -27.04 -24.44
C CYS A 763 6.79 -28.08 -24.84
N GLU A 764 7.12 -29.09 -24.03
CA GLU A 764 8.14 -30.09 -24.42
C GLU A 764 7.72 -30.99 -25.60
N LYS A 765 6.42 -31.02 -25.90
CA LYS A 765 5.84 -31.89 -26.96
C LYS A 765 5.62 -31.17 -28.31
N GLU A 766 5.76 -29.85 -28.36
CA GLU A 766 5.66 -29.07 -29.61
C GLU A 766 7.04 -28.54 -30.04
N GLU A 767 7.15 -27.84 -31.19
CA GLU A 767 8.46 -27.50 -31.74
C GLU A 767 9.16 -26.28 -31.09
N ASP A 768 8.44 -25.48 -30.30
CA ASP A 768 8.89 -24.22 -29.69
C ASP A 768 9.59 -24.39 -28.31
N ASP A 769 10.38 -23.40 -27.92
CA ASP A 769 11.15 -23.40 -26.67
C ASP A 769 10.29 -22.97 -25.47
N CYS A 770 10.37 -23.70 -24.35
CA CYS A 770 9.55 -23.44 -23.17
C CYS A 770 9.87 -22.05 -22.58
N TYR A 771 8.84 -21.26 -22.29
CA TYR A 771 9.01 -19.92 -21.68
C TYR A 771 9.55 -20.03 -20.25
N ALA A 772 10.23 -18.96 -19.78
CA ALA A 772 11.03 -18.98 -18.55
C ALA A 772 10.30 -19.58 -17.34
N SER A 773 9.09 -19.11 -17.03
CA SER A 773 8.32 -19.58 -15.87
C SER A 773 7.82 -21.03 -15.97
N ALA A 774 7.84 -21.69 -17.13
CA ALA A 774 7.54 -23.13 -17.22
C ALA A 774 8.72 -24.01 -16.76
N ARG A 775 9.94 -23.44 -16.65
CA ARG A 775 11.19 -24.20 -16.45
C ARG A 775 11.44 -24.65 -15.01
N TYR A 776 10.59 -24.27 -14.06
CA TYR A 776 10.60 -24.77 -12.67
C TYR A 776 9.37 -25.66 -12.34
N TRP A 777 8.51 -25.97 -13.31
CA TRP A 777 7.24 -26.64 -13.03
C TRP A 777 7.36 -28.13 -12.76
N LYS A 778 8.34 -28.83 -13.38
CA LYS A 778 8.50 -30.28 -13.18
C LYS A 778 9.08 -30.60 -11.81
N GLY A 779 9.88 -29.72 -11.23
CA GLY A 779 10.44 -29.86 -9.89
C GLY A 779 9.37 -29.75 -8.81
N VAL A 780 8.50 -28.73 -8.90
CA VAL A 780 7.35 -28.62 -8.00
C VAL A 780 6.41 -29.82 -8.18
N ALA A 781 6.17 -30.24 -9.43
CA ALA A 781 5.36 -31.42 -9.70
C ALA A 781 5.96 -32.71 -9.10
N ALA A 782 7.25 -32.98 -9.33
CA ALA A 782 7.96 -34.15 -8.82
C ALA A 782 7.97 -34.18 -7.29
N GLY A 783 8.26 -33.05 -6.62
CA GLY A 783 8.18 -32.94 -5.16
C GLY A 783 6.77 -33.25 -4.63
N SER A 784 5.74 -32.71 -5.28
CA SER A 784 4.34 -32.98 -4.92
C SER A 784 3.93 -34.44 -5.14
N TYR A 785 4.35 -35.08 -6.24
CA TYR A 785 4.11 -36.51 -6.46
C TYR A 785 4.86 -37.40 -5.45
N ALA A 786 6.09 -37.04 -5.06
CA ALA A 786 6.84 -37.76 -4.04
C ALA A 786 6.17 -37.69 -2.66
N ARG A 787 5.66 -36.51 -2.29
CA ARG A 787 4.86 -36.33 -1.06
C ARG A 787 3.52 -37.04 -1.14
N ALA A 788 2.83 -37.03 -2.29
CA ALA A 788 1.59 -37.77 -2.50
C ALA A 788 1.78 -39.29 -2.31
N ALA A 789 2.89 -39.85 -2.82
CA ALA A 789 3.23 -41.26 -2.68
C ALA A 789 3.41 -41.68 -1.20
N VAL A 790 4.02 -40.82 -0.37
CA VAL A 790 4.16 -41.06 1.08
C VAL A 790 2.86 -40.81 1.84
N ALA A 791 2.10 -39.78 1.47
CA ALA A 791 0.82 -39.46 2.09
C ALA A 791 -0.23 -40.56 1.86
N ALA A 792 -0.22 -41.21 0.69
CA ALA A 792 -1.16 -42.27 0.35
C ALA A 792 -0.45 -43.50 -0.28
N PRO A 793 0.06 -44.44 0.55
CA PRO A 793 0.79 -45.62 0.07
C PRO A 793 0.04 -46.52 -0.93
N ALA A 794 -1.30 -46.42 -1.00
CA ALA A 794 -2.13 -47.13 -1.96
C ALA A 794 -1.84 -46.79 -3.44
N VAL A 795 -1.22 -45.64 -3.72
CA VAL A 795 -0.85 -45.19 -5.09
C VAL A 795 0.65 -45.07 -5.32
N ALA A 796 1.47 -45.26 -4.29
CA ALA A 796 2.91 -45.00 -4.33
C ALA A 796 3.63 -45.66 -5.51
N GLY A 797 3.34 -46.93 -5.82
CA GLY A 797 4.05 -47.68 -6.87
C GLY A 797 3.96 -47.07 -8.27
N THR A 798 2.87 -46.37 -8.61
CA THR A 798 2.74 -45.68 -9.90
C THR A 798 3.60 -44.42 -9.93
N LEU A 799 3.56 -43.63 -8.85
CA LEU A 799 4.31 -42.38 -8.74
C LEU A 799 5.82 -42.63 -8.60
N SER A 800 6.23 -43.66 -7.84
CA SER A 800 7.64 -44.05 -7.69
C SER A 800 8.29 -44.46 -9.00
N THR A 801 7.61 -45.24 -9.85
CA THR A 801 8.14 -45.63 -11.18
C THR A 801 8.47 -44.39 -12.03
N MET A 802 7.56 -43.42 -12.08
CA MET A 802 7.74 -42.16 -12.79
C MET A 802 8.90 -41.32 -12.20
N LEU A 803 8.97 -41.21 -10.87
CA LEU A 803 10.02 -40.44 -10.19
C LEU A 803 11.40 -41.08 -10.38
N GLU A 804 11.52 -42.41 -10.31
CA GLU A 804 12.77 -43.15 -10.51
C GLU A 804 13.29 -43.11 -11.96
N ALA A 805 12.40 -43.00 -12.94
CA ALA A 805 12.77 -42.78 -14.34
C ALA A 805 13.19 -41.32 -14.56
N SER A 806 12.39 -40.38 -14.07
CA SER A 806 12.62 -38.94 -14.19
C SER A 806 13.92 -38.49 -13.53
N ALA A 807 14.22 -38.98 -12.31
CA ALA A 807 15.45 -38.64 -11.61
C ALA A 807 16.73 -39.09 -12.35
N LYS A 808 16.71 -40.28 -12.96
CA LYS A 808 17.82 -40.76 -13.80
C LYS A 808 18.00 -39.90 -15.05
N ALA A 809 16.90 -39.53 -15.70
CA ALA A 809 16.92 -38.67 -16.88
C ALA A 809 17.42 -37.25 -16.54
N ALA A 810 16.96 -36.68 -15.43
CA ALA A 810 17.39 -35.38 -14.93
C ALA A 810 18.87 -35.34 -14.53
N ALA A 811 19.37 -36.35 -13.82
CA ALA A 811 20.80 -36.47 -13.52
C ALA A 811 21.65 -36.66 -14.78
N SER A 812 21.17 -37.45 -15.75
CA SER A 812 21.81 -37.61 -17.07
C SER A 812 21.80 -36.32 -17.91
N ALA A 813 20.89 -35.39 -17.61
CA ALA A 813 20.78 -34.07 -18.23
C ALA A 813 21.65 -33.00 -17.55
N CYS A 814 22.37 -33.34 -16.48
CA CYS A 814 23.24 -32.45 -15.71
C CYS A 814 24.71 -32.89 -15.75
N ASN A 815 25.63 -31.91 -15.78
CA ASN A 815 27.06 -32.10 -15.95
C ASN A 815 27.84 -31.25 -14.92
N GLU A 816 28.73 -31.88 -14.15
CA GLU A 816 29.61 -31.21 -13.19
C GLU A 816 30.82 -30.61 -13.91
N LYS A 817 30.98 -29.28 -13.85
CA LYS A 817 31.95 -28.55 -14.70
C LYS A 817 33.18 -28.09 -13.94
N ASP A 818 32.96 -27.53 -12.75
CA ASP A 818 33.94 -27.17 -11.72
C ASP A 818 33.24 -27.36 -10.36
N THR A 819 33.97 -27.30 -9.23
CA THR A 819 33.47 -27.71 -7.89
C THR A 819 32.29 -26.93 -7.33
N ASP A 820 31.93 -25.81 -7.96
CA ASP A 820 30.98 -24.83 -7.44
C ASP A 820 29.85 -24.49 -8.44
N ASP A 821 29.79 -25.16 -9.61
CA ASP A 821 28.77 -24.88 -10.63
C ASP A 821 28.42 -26.09 -11.54
N VAL A 822 27.13 -26.20 -11.92
CA VAL A 822 26.54 -27.37 -12.60
C VAL A 822 25.71 -26.97 -13.82
N GLU A 823 26.00 -27.56 -14.98
CA GLU A 823 25.24 -27.32 -16.23
C GLU A 823 24.13 -28.36 -16.41
N CYS A 824 22.88 -27.93 -16.42
CA CYS A 824 21.70 -28.79 -16.65
C CYS A 824 20.92 -28.37 -17.92
N HIS A 825 20.11 -29.27 -18.47
CA HIS A 825 19.15 -28.95 -19.54
C HIS A 825 17.72 -29.48 -19.26
N PHE A 826 16.71 -28.73 -19.71
CA PHE A 826 15.31 -28.99 -19.40
C PHE A 826 14.74 -30.32 -19.97
N TYR A 827 15.11 -30.69 -21.21
CA TYR A 827 14.49 -31.82 -21.91
C TYR A 827 15.00 -33.17 -21.40
N TRP A 828 14.15 -33.93 -20.70
CA TRP A 828 14.55 -35.19 -20.04
C TRP A 828 14.19 -36.46 -20.83
N ALA A 829 13.03 -36.52 -21.50
CA ALA A 829 12.54 -37.74 -22.14
C ALA A 829 13.26 -38.12 -23.45
N GLY A 830 14.03 -37.19 -24.04
CA GLY A 830 14.93 -37.46 -25.16
C GLY A 830 14.60 -36.70 -26.45
N GLY A 831 15.51 -35.82 -26.84
CA GLY A 831 15.54 -35.14 -28.15
C GLY A 831 16.93 -34.57 -28.41
N ASP A 832 17.28 -34.29 -29.67
CA ASP A 832 18.51 -33.54 -29.97
C ASP A 832 18.49 -32.18 -29.22
N SER A 833 19.61 -31.83 -28.58
CA SER A 833 19.72 -30.72 -27.62
C SER A 833 19.28 -29.36 -28.20
N LYS A 834 17.99 -29.00 -28.00
CA LYS A 834 17.41 -27.72 -28.42
C LYS A 834 17.78 -26.58 -27.46
N SER A 835 17.60 -26.79 -26.16
CA SER A 835 18.12 -25.87 -25.14
C SER A 835 19.63 -26.05 -24.99
N GLN A 836 20.30 -24.95 -24.62
CA GLN A 836 21.71 -24.99 -24.25
C GLN A 836 21.82 -25.47 -22.80
N SER A 837 22.71 -26.41 -22.52
CA SER A 837 23.05 -26.76 -21.13
C SER A 837 23.71 -25.55 -20.48
N ALA A 838 23.19 -25.10 -19.36
CA ALA A 838 23.62 -23.87 -18.70
C ALA A 838 23.50 -24.00 -17.18
N THR A 839 24.10 -23.05 -16.45
CA THR A 839 24.16 -23.08 -14.99
C THR A 839 23.22 -22.04 -14.37
N ALA A 840 22.95 -22.15 -13.06
CA ALA A 840 22.04 -21.24 -12.37
C ALA A 840 22.43 -19.76 -12.59
N SER A 841 23.71 -19.42 -12.39
CA SER A 841 24.26 -18.07 -12.62
C SER A 841 24.34 -17.64 -14.10
N ASN A 842 24.02 -18.53 -15.04
CA ASN A 842 23.89 -18.23 -16.47
C ASN A 842 22.42 -18.22 -16.95
N GLY A 843 21.45 -18.04 -16.04
CA GLY A 843 20.02 -17.88 -16.37
C GLY A 843 19.21 -19.18 -16.42
N ASN A 844 19.68 -20.24 -15.75
CA ASN A 844 19.17 -21.60 -15.88
C ASN A 844 18.77 -22.19 -14.50
N LEU A 845 18.26 -21.36 -13.59
CA LEU A 845 17.90 -21.75 -12.22
C LEU A 845 16.79 -22.81 -12.19
N GLY A 846 15.75 -22.65 -13.01
CA GLY A 846 14.62 -23.58 -13.09
C GLY A 846 15.07 -25.00 -13.42
N GLU A 847 15.88 -25.17 -14.46
CA GLU A 847 16.44 -26.46 -14.87
C GLU A 847 17.26 -27.16 -13.77
N VAL A 848 18.06 -26.41 -13.00
CA VAL A 848 18.85 -26.96 -11.89
C VAL A 848 17.96 -27.31 -10.69
N PHE A 849 16.96 -26.47 -10.39
CA PHE A 849 15.94 -26.71 -9.38
C PHE A 849 15.08 -27.95 -9.69
N ASP A 850 14.63 -28.10 -10.94
CA ASP A 850 13.80 -29.22 -11.40
C ASP A 850 14.54 -30.55 -11.20
N SER A 851 15.81 -30.60 -11.60
CA SER A 851 16.69 -31.74 -11.35
C SER A 851 16.91 -32.01 -9.86
N MET A 852 17.12 -30.97 -9.04
CA MET A 852 17.31 -31.15 -7.58
C MET A 852 16.06 -31.75 -6.93
N ALA A 853 14.89 -31.21 -7.25
CA ALA A 853 13.61 -31.58 -6.65
C ALA A 853 13.21 -33.02 -6.98
N VAL A 854 13.39 -33.47 -8.23
CA VAL A 854 13.08 -34.85 -8.63
C VAL A 854 14.06 -35.87 -8.03
N VAL A 855 15.35 -35.54 -7.95
CA VAL A 855 16.37 -36.43 -7.36
C VAL A 855 16.14 -36.58 -5.85
N GLN A 856 16.03 -35.48 -5.11
CA GLN A 856 15.81 -35.57 -3.65
C GLN A 856 14.45 -36.19 -3.32
N GLY A 857 13.46 -36.08 -4.21
CA GLY A 857 12.15 -36.72 -4.09
C GLY A 857 12.22 -38.24 -3.82
N LEU A 858 13.26 -38.91 -4.30
CA LEU A 858 13.51 -40.34 -4.05
C LEU A 858 13.84 -40.68 -2.58
N LEU A 859 14.22 -39.69 -1.78
CA LEU A 859 14.52 -39.87 -0.35
C LEU A 859 13.26 -39.90 0.52
N TYR A 860 12.10 -39.40 0.03
CA TYR A 860 10.87 -39.31 0.82
C TYR A 860 10.39 -40.64 1.45
N PRO A 861 10.43 -41.80 0.76
CA PRO A 861 10.09 -43.10 1.36
C PRO A 861 11.02 -43.56 2.49
N GLN A 862 12.21 -42.96 2.59
CA GLN A 862 13.22 -43.23 3.63
C GLN A 862 13.32 -42.09 4.67
N ALA A 863 12.53 -41.03 4.49
CA ALA A 863 12.53 -39.86 5.36
C ALA A 863 11.88 -40.17 6.72
N LYS A 864 11.99 -39.22 7.65
CA LYS A 864 11.20 -39.25 8.89
C LYS A 864 9.73 -38.95 8.55
N GLY A 865 8.81 -39.22 9.48
CA GLY A 865 7.44 -38.74 9.34
C GLY A 865 7.40 -37.21 9.47
N LEU A 866 6.71 -36.53 8.55
CA LEU A 866 6.39 -35.11 8.70
C LEU A 866 5.58 -34.90 9.99
N LEU A 867 5.96 -33.89 10.77
CA LEU A 867 5.41 -33.60 12.10
C LEU A 867 3.90 -33.29 12.05
N LYS A 868 3.26 -33.39 13.21
CA LYS A 868 1.94 -32.79 13.50
C LYS A 868 2.08 -31.88 14.73
N ASN A 869 1.16 -30.94 14.91
CA ASN A 869 1.20 -30.03 16.05
C ASN A 869 1.17 -30.82 17.38
N GLY A 870 2.14 -30.55 18.26
CA GLY A 870 2.33 -31.27 19.53
C GLY A 870 3.32 -32.44 19.48
N THR A 871 3.76 -32.95 18.32
CA THR A 871 4.91 -33.87 18.26
C THR A 871 6.22 -33.08 18.34
N ALA A 872 6.86 -33.08 19.51
CA ALA A 872 8.20 -32.52 19.65
C ALA A 872 9.23 -33.32 18.83
N PRO A 873 10.28 -32.68 18.25
CA PRO A 873 11.33 -33.41 17.54
C PRO A 873 12.09 -34.34 18.48
N GLY A 874 11.78 -35.64 18.42
CA GLY A 874 12.53 -36.66 19.13
C GLY A 874 13.94 -36.77 18.58
N ARG A 875 14.92 -36.18 19.28
CA ARG A 875 16.34 -36.41 19.01
C ARG A 875 16.66 -37.86 19.38
N GLY A 876 16.52 -38.75 18.40
CA GLY A 876 16.85 -40.16 18.55
C GLY A 876 18.32 -40.31 18.89
N ASP A 877 18.59 -40.81 20.08
CA ASP A 877 19.89 -41.31 20.51
C ASP A 877 19.76 -42.82 20.79
N SER A 878 20.83 -43.57 20.56
CA SER A 878 20.74 -45.04 20.42
C SER A 878 21.64 -45.79 21.40
N THR A 879 21.05 -46.79 22.07
CA THR A 879 21.67 -47.75 23.00
C THR A 879 22.09 -47.22 24.37
N GLY A 880 21.96 -48.06 25.41
CA GLY A 880 22.44 -47.78 26.78
C GLY A 880 21.42 -48.12 27.88
N ASP A 881 21.64 -49.23 28.58
CA ASP A 881 20.90 -49.64 29.79
C ASP A 881 21.58 -49.15 31.10
N GLU A 882 20.90 -49.38 32.23
CA GLU A 882 21.41 -49.48 33.62
C GLU A 882 21.91 -48.23 34.41
N ASP A 883 21.00 -47.75 35.27
CA ASP A 883 21.07 -47.81 36.75
C ASP A 883 21.87 -46.79 37.64
N ALA A 884 21.30 -46.60 38.84
CA ALA A 884 21.88 -46.28 40.16
C ALA A 884 22.92 -45.13 40.41
N SER A 885 22.38 -43.98 40.82
CA SER A 885 22.59 -43.38 42.17
C SER A 885 23.83 -42.50 42.56
N ASN A 886 23.53 -41.56 43.47
CA ASN A 886 24.32 -41.09 44.63
C ASN A 886 25.66 -40.32 44.52
N THR A 887 25.61 -39.07 45.04
CA THR A 887 26.61 -38.43 45.98
C THR A 887 28.03 -38.09 45.49
N SER A 888 28.76 -37.09 46.02
CA SER A 888 28.46 -35.89 46.84
C SER A 888 29.73 -35.04 47.07
N SER A 889 29.59 -33.72 47.27
CA SER A 889 30.50 -32.83 48.05
C SER A 889 31.97 -32.66 47.56
N ALA A 890 32.77 -31.67 47.98
CA ALA A 890 32.56 -30.26 48.37
C ALA A 890 33.95 -29.58 48.51
N GLY A 891 34.04 -28.24 48.42
CA GLY A 891 35.27 -27.51 48.81
C GLY A 891 35.41 -26.09 48.23
N GLY A 892 35.49 -25.09 49.10
CA GLY A 892 36.07 -23.76 48.82
C GLY A 892 37.44 -23.61 49.51
N PRO A 893 37.88 -22.40 49.95
CA PRO A 893 37.17 -21.11 49.96
C PRO A 893 38.06 -19.85 49.63
N ASP A 894 37.56 -18.66 49.99
CA ASP A 894 38.23 -17.39 50.37
C ASP A 894 38.95 -16.44 49.37
N GLU A 895 38.24 -15.32 49.09
CA GLU A 895 38.56 -13.89 49.37
C GLU A 895 39.83 -13.12 48.88
N THR A 896 39.66 -11.78 48.90
CA THR A 896 40.63 -10.66 48.71
C THR A 896 41.06 -10.34 47.26
N GLY A 897 41.47 -9.12 46.88
CA GLY A 897 41.65 -7.84 47.59
C GLY A 897 41.77 -6.65 46.59
N ALA A 898 42.00 -5.41 47.04
CA ALA A 898 41.72 -4.20 46.21
C ALA A 898 42.91 -3.24 45.90
N ALA A 899 42.76 -2.53 44.77
CA ALA A 899 43.29 -1.20 44.39
C ALA A 899 44.79 -0.99 44.05
N GLY A 900 45.07 -0.18 43.00
CA GLY A 900 46.41 0.33 42.63
C GLY A 900 46.47 1.16 41.32
N ALA A 901 47.10 2.35 41.37
CA ALA A 901 47.20 3.41 40.35
C ALA A 901 48.19 3.10 39.15
N ILE A 902 48.57 3.98 38.19
CA ILE A 902 49.22 5.32 38.28
C ILE A 902 49.15 6.16 36.95
N ALA A 903 48.79 7.45 37.08
CA ALA A 903 49.13 8.73 36.38
C ALA A 903 49.62 8.94 34.91
N ALA A 904 49.04 10.01 34.30
CA ALA A 904 49.64 11.10 33.46
C ALA A 904 50.12 10.82 32.00
N SER A 905 50.17 11.78 31.03
CA SER A 905 50.33 13.26 31.08
C SER A 905 49.59 14.02 29.92
N ALA A 906 49.67 15.37 29.86
CA ALA A 906 48.81 16.25 29.03
C ALA A 906 49.52 17.16 27.98
N ARG A 907 48.74 17.83 27.11
CA ARG A 907 49.03 19.10 26.38
C ARG A 907 47.74 19.81 25.90
N THR A 908 47.85 21.04 25.35
CA THR A 908 46.86 22.13 25.53
C THR A 908 46.49 23.00 24.29
N PHE A 909 45.57 23.97 24.49
CA PHE A 909 44.94 25.00 23.61
C PHE A 909 43.68 24.52 22.85
N GLY A 910 42.52 25.21 22.80
CA GLY A 910 42.08 26.52 23.37
C GLY A 910 41.78 27.58 22.29
N ASP A 911 40.77 28.46 22.33
CA ASP A 911 39.63 28.79 23.25
C ASP A 911 38.61 29.68 22.45
N GLY A 912 37.38 30.04 22.86
CA GLY A 912 36.56 29.81 24.07
C GLY A 912 35.35 30.80 24.18
N LEU A 913 34.55 30.74 25.26
CA LEU A 913 33.60 31.77 25.81
C LEU A 913 32.31 32.15 24.99
N SER A 914 31.18 32.64 25.57
CA SER A 914 30.59 32.52 26.94
C SER A 914 29.11 32.99 27.04
N ARG A 915 28.37 32.35 27.97
CA ARG A 915 27.09 32.63 28.71
C ARG A 915 26.77 34.10 29.15
N ALA A 916 25.59 34.48 29.70
CA ALA A 916 24.17 33.99 29.69
C ALA A 916 23.20 34.86 30.58
N SER A 917 21.87 34.73 30.37
CA SER A 917 20.72 34.66 31.34
C SER A 917 20.41 35.66 32.51
N THR A 918 19.17 36.22 32.52
CA THR A 918 18.16 36.39 33.65
C THR A 918 18.43 37.27 34.91
N SER A 919 17.46 37.78 35.74
CA SER A 919 16.00 38.16 35.65
C SER A 919 15.43 38.80 36.99
N PHE A 920 14.34 39.61 36.94
CA PHE A 920 13.36 40.00 38.03
C PHE A 920 13.84 40.83 39.27
N PRO A 921 12.99 41.36 40.23
CA PRO A 921 11.50 41.56 40.31
C PRO A 921 10.91 42.92 40.89
N LEU A 922 9.62 43.20 40.59
CA LEU A 922 8.49 43.81 41.39
C LEU A 922 8.40 45.27 41.97
N LEU A 923 7.42 46.05 41.43
CA LEU A 923 6.32 46.88 42.06
C LEU A 923 6.57 48.08 43.04
N PRO A 924 5.60 49.03 43.24
CA PRO A 924 4.45 49.46 42.40
C PRO A 924 4.28 51.01 42.21
N SER A 925 3.44 51.39 41.23
CA SER A 925 2.64 52.65 41.11
C SER A 925 3.28 54.06 41.34
N PHE A 926 3.32 54.90 40.28
CA PHE A 926 2.50 56.14 40.21
C PHE A 926 2.46 56.74 38.78
N ASN A 927 1.73 57.85 38.58
CA ASN A 927 1.32 58.36 37.26
C ASN A 927 2.00 59.69 36.87
N ARG A 928 2.56 59.75 35.65
CA ARG A 928 2.76 60.93 34.77
C ARG A 928 3.63 62.14 35.21
N ARG A 929 4.53 62.48 34.27
CA ARG A 929 5.05 63.82 33.84
C ARG A 929 6.39 64.33 34.42
N LEU A 930 7.05 65.08 33.52
CA LEU A 930 8.32 65.84 33.61
C LEU A 930 9.56 65.02 34.02
N LEU A 931 10.54 64.71 33.16
CA LEU A 931 11.29 65.49 32.13
C LEU A 931 12.44 66.35 32.72
N ARG A 932 13.65 65.77 32.70
CA ARG A 932 14.98 66.44 32.73
C ARG A 932 15.32 67.19 34.05
N ALA A 933 16.57 67.28 34.49
CA ALA A 933 17.86 66.95 33.87
C ALA A 933 18.85 66.38 34.92
N LEU A 934 20.14 66.27 34.55
CA LEU A 934 21.30 65.90 35.40
C LEU A 934 21.37 64.42 35.85
N THR A 935 22.52 63.76 35.95
CA THR A 935 23.78 63.70 35.15
C THR A 935 24.61 62.54 35.73
N MET A 936 25.40 61.84 34.90
CA MET A 936 26.55 61.00 35.29
C MET A 936 26.51 60.27 36.66
N VAL A 937 26.00 59.04 36.66
CA VAL A 937 26.68 57.91 37.33
C VAL A 937 26.85 56.84 36.25
N SER A 938 28.00 56.17 36.18
CA SER A 938 28.22 55.16 35.15
C SER A 938 27.58 53.83 35.56
N ILE A 939 27.15 53.04 34.58
CA ILE A 939 26.59 51.69 34.86
C ILE A 939 27.66 50.76 35.47
N MET A 940 28.94 51.08 35.32
CA MET A 940 30.06 50.29 35.86
C MET A 940 30.16 50.36 37.39
N ASP A 941 29.71 51.45 38.00
CA ASP A 941 29.83 51.68 39.46
C ASP A 941 28.84 50.81 40.28
N LEU A 942 27.74 50.36 39.66
CA LEU A 942 26.71 49.51 40.28
C LEU A 942 26.92 48.01 40.05
N LEU A 943 27.80 47.63 39.10
CA LEU A 943 28.06 46.24 38.74
C LEU A 943 28.42 45.32 39.91
N PRO A 944 29.35 45.66 40.83
CA PRO A 944 29.74 44.73 41.90
C PRO A 944 28.60 44.44 42.89
N TYR A 945 27.76 45.43 43.17
CA TYR A 945 26.58 45.26 44.02
C TYR A 945 25.50 44.42 43.34
N ALA A 946 25.30 44.58 42.04
CA ALA A 946 24.39 43.75 41.25
C ALA A 946 24.85 42.28 41.21
N VAL A 947 26.15 42.02 41.04
CA VAL A 947 26.72 40.66 41.06
C VAL A 947 26.54 39.98 42.43
N VAL A 948 26.77 40.71 43.54
CA VAL A 948 26.51 40.18 44.89
C VAL A 948 25.02 39.90 45.11
N LEU A 949 24.13 40.78 44.63
CA LEU A 949 22.68 40.56 44.73
C LEU A 949 22.25 39.32 43.92
N VAL A 950 22.75 39.15 42.69
CA VAL A 950 22.48 37.97 41.85
C VAL A 950 23.07 36.70 42.45
N ALA A 951 24.23 36.75 43.12
CA ALA A 951 24.79 35.60 43.82
C ALA A 951 23.93 35.19 45.04
N ILE A 952 23.41 36.17 45.80
CA ILE A 952 22.52 35.91 46.95
C ILE A 952 21.15 35.40 46.48
N VAL A 953 20.54 36.03 45.47
CA VAL A 953 19.25 35.61 44.90
C VAL A 953 19.37 34.26 44.19
N GLY A 954 20.45 34.03 43.44
CA GLY A 954 20.73 32.74 42.80
C GLY A 954 20.99 31.63 43.81
N GLY A 955 21.73 31.91 44.89
CA GLY A 955 21.93 30.99 46.01
C GLY A 955 20.62 30.69 46.75
N TYR A 956 19.78 31.70 47.00
CA TYR A 956 18.46 31.53 47.62
C TYR A 956 17.50 30.74 46.73
N LEU A 957 17.49 31.01 45.42
CA LEU A 957 16.67 30.25 44.46
C LEU A 957 17.13 28.80 44.38
N ALA A 958 18.44 28.53 44.25
CA ALA A 958 18.99 27.17 44.29
C ALA A 958 18.66 26.43 45.59
N TYR A 959 18.76 27.11 46.74
CA TYR A 959 18.39 26.56 48.04
C TYR A 959 16.89 26.25 48.13
N SER A 960 16.02 27.19 47.73
CA SER A 960 14.57 27.02 47.73
C SER A 960 14.08 25.91 46.78
N SER A 961 14.70 25.77 45.60
CA SER A 961 14.48 24.67 44.68
C SER A 961 14.94 23.32 45.24
N GLY A 962 15.87 23.32 46.19
CA GLY A 962 16.34 22.13 46.91
C GLY A 962 15.53 21.74 48.15
N SER A 963 14.55 22.55 48.59
CA SER A 963 13.99 22.43 49.94
C SER A 963 12.47 22.58 50.08
N SER A 964 11.67 22.24 49.07
CA SER A 964 10.25 21.88 49.27
C SER A 964 9.70 21.04 48.10
N GLY A 965 9.56 19.73 48.32
CA GLY A 965 9.07 18.81 47.29
C GLY A 965 7.54 18.77 47.20
N HIS A 966 6.99 19.14 46.04
CA HIS A 966 5.67 18.74 45.51
C HIS A 966 5.69 18.89 43.97
N SER A 967 6.58 18.16 43.31
CA SER A 967 6.70 18.18 41.84
C SER A 967 5.42 17.68 41.18
N ALA A 968 5.01 18.30 40.07
CA ALA A 968 3.88 17.85 39.27
C ALA A 968 4.08 16.39 38.79
N PRO A 969 3.00 15.58 38.71
CA PRO A 969 3.09 14.18 38.31
C PRO A 969 3.57 14.08 36.87
N ARG A 970 4.65 13.30 36.66
CA ARG A 970 5.26 13.10 35.35
C ARG A 970 4.60 11.89 34.68
N LYS A 971 4.12 12.09 33.46
CA LYS A 971 3.73 11.02 32.52
C LYS A 971 4.97 10.24 32.12
N VAL A 972 4.93 8.92 32.23
CA VAL A 972 6.10 8.05 31.96
C VAL A 972 6.08 7.49 30.55
N LEU A 973 4.90 7.09 30.07
CA LEU A 973 4.71 6.27 28.88
C LEU A 973 5.07 7.01 27.56
N LYS A 974 5.87 6.38 26.70
CA LYS A 974 6.36 6.92 25.42
C LYS A 974 5.72 6.25 24.18
N PRO A 975 5.21 7.00 23.17
CA PRO A 975 4.47 6.41 22.03
C PRO A 975 5.32 5.56 21.08
N THR A 976 6.62 5.83 21.02
CA THR A 976 7.59 5.31 20.04
C THR A 976 8.61 4.36 20.64
N GLU A 977 8.88 4.46 21.95
CA GLU A 977 9.93 3.71 22.65
C GLU A 977 9.35 2.68 23.61
N PHE A 978 9.96 1.50 23.71
CA PHE A 978 9.72 0.58 24.80
C PHE A 978 10.50 0.99 26.05
N GLN A 979 9.88 0.87 27.22
CA GLN A 979 10.44 1.21 28.52
C GLN A 979 10.25 0.01 29.45
N GLU A 980 11.25 -0.30 30.27
CA GLU A 980 11.17 -1.39 31.24
C GLU A 980 10.49 -0.97 32.53
N PHE A 981 9.52 -1.76 32.99
CA PHE A 981 8.86 -1.59 34.29
C PHE A 981 8.97 -2.89 35.09
N GLU A 982 9.21 -2.79 36.39
CA GLU A 982 9.46 -3.92 37.30
C GLU A 982 8.16 -4.45 37.90
N LEU A 983 7.94 -5.77 37.90
CA LEU A 983 6.76 -6.41 38.50
C LEU A 983 6.86 -6.36 40.04
N GLU A 984 6.02 -5.54 40.67
CA GLU A 984 5.93 -5.38 42.13
C GLU A 984 5.09 -6.47 42.79
N HIS A 985 3.95 -6.80 42.17
CA HIS A 985 2.92 -7.62 42.78
C HIS A 985 2.16 -8.41 41.72
N LYS A 986 1.69 -9.59 42.10
CA LYS A 986 0.98 -10.54 41.23
C LYS A 986 -0.12 -11.22 42.04
N GLU A 987 -1.37 -11.01 41.65
CA GLU A 987 -2.55 -11.48 42.35
C GLU A 987 -3.34 -12.43 41.46
N VAL A 988 -3.49 -13.69 41.88
CA VAL A 988 -4.20 -14.72 41.10
C VAL A 988 -5.69 -14.67 41.44
N LEU A 989 -6.52 -14.31 40.45
CA LEU A 989 -7.97 -14.21 40.62
C LEU A 989 -8.70 -15.51 40.27
N SER A 990 -8.18 -16.28 39.31
CA SER A 990 -8.77 -17.55 38.89
C SER A 990 -7.71 -18.53 38.39
N HIS A 991 -8.11 -19.75 38.03
CA HIS A 991 -7.24 -20.83 37.54
C HIS A 991 -6.35 -20.43 36.34
N ASN A 992 -6.68 -19.36 35.61
CA ASN A 992 -5.89 -18.83 34.51
C ASN A 992 -5.81 -17.29 34.44
N THR A 993 -6.35 -16.54 35.39
CA THR A 993 -6.38 -15.05 35.32
C THR A 993 -5.77 -14.40 36.54
N ALA A 994 -4.96 -13.37 36.34
CA ALA A 994 -4.26 -12.64 37.40
C ALA A 994 -4.09 -11.15 37.09
N ILE A 995 -3.91 -10.34 38.14
CA ILE A 995 -3.50 -8.94 38.07
C ILE A 995 -1.97 -8.86 38.24
N TYR A 996 -1.32 -8.06 37.42
CA TYR A 996 0.12 -7.82 37.42
C TYR A 996 0.39 -6.33 37.61
N ARG A 997 1.05 -5.96 38.71
CA ARG A 997 1.38 -4.57 39.07
C ARG A 997 2.82 -4.24 38.71
N PHE A 998 3.04 -3.27 37.83
CA PHE A 998 4.37 -2.82 37.44
C PHE A 998 4.69 -1.44 38.03
N LYS A 999 5.89 -1.27 38.60
CA LYS A 999 6.35 0.00 39.23
C LYS A 999 6.64 1.06 38.17
N LEU A 1000 6.08 2.25 38.32
CA LEU A 1000 6.54 3.44 37.61
C LEU A 1000 7.84 3.96 38.27
N PRO A 1001 8.72 4.68 37.55
CA PRO A 1001 10.07 5.00 38.05
C PRO A 1001 10.14 5.94 39.27
N ARG A 1002 9.02 6.54 39.70
CA ARG A 1002 8.90 7.30 40.95
C ARG A 1002 7.50 7.11 41.55
N PRO A 1003 7.33 7.09 42.88
CA PRO A 1003 6.00 7.00 43.53
C PRO A 1003 5.02 8.13 43.21
N THR A 1004 5.49 9.24 42.61
CA THR A 1004 4.68 10.39 42.18
C THR A 1004 4.48 10.47 40.67
N ASP A 1005 5.00 9.51 39.91
CA ASP A 1005 4.75 9.41 38.47
C ASP A 1005 3.35 8.85 38.19
N ILE A 1006 2.86 9.11 36.97
CA ILE A 1006 1.60 8.62 36.42
C ILE A 1006 1.88 7.95 35.07
N LEU A 1007 1.04 7.01 34.64
CA LEU A 1007 1.26 6.30 33.39
C LEU A 1007 1.27 7.29 32.21
N GLY A 1008 0.25 8.16 32.13
CA GLY A 1008 0.06 9.13 31.06
C GLY A 1008 -0.89 8.68 29.95
N LEU A 1009 -1.67 7.62 30.19
CA LEU A 1009 -2.51 6.93 29.21
C LEU A 1009 -3.89 7.61 29.08
N PRO A 1010 -4.26 8.13 27.90
CA PRO A 1010 -5.61 8.64 27.66
C PRO A 1010 -6.67 7.52 27.77
N ILE A 1011 -7.82 7.86 28.36
CA ILE A 1011 -8.89 6.89 28.62
C ILE A 1011 -9.46 6.36 27.29
N GLY A 1012 -9.48 5.04 27.11
CA GLY A 1012 -9.84 4.35 25.87
C GLY A 1012 -8.63 3.88 25.06
N GLN A 1013 -7.42 4.34 25.38
CA GLN A 1013 -6.18 3.86 24.76
C GLN A 1013 -5.56 2.69 25.56
N HIS A 1014 -4.75 1.89 24.88
CA HIS A 1014 -4.07 0.72 25.42
C HIS A 1014 -2.54 0.88 25.38
N ILE A 1015 -1.83 -0.05 26.01
CA ILE A 1015 -0.36 -0.15 25.98
C ILE A 1015 0.08 -1.43 25.28
N SER A 1016 1.22 -1.37 24.61
CA SER A 1016 1.85 -2.53 23.97
C SER A 1016 2.89 -3.12 24.92
N LEU A 1017 2.74 -4.39 25.28
CA LEU A 1017 3.70 -5.19 26.04
C LEU A 1017 4.62 -5.95 25.09
N ALA A 1018 5.89 -6.01 25.45
CA ALA A 1018 6.96 -6.64 24.67
C ALA A 1018 7.81 -7.58 25.53
N ALA A 1019 8.17 -8.75 24.98
CA ALA A 1019 9.17 -9.64 25.58
C ALA A 1019 9.87 -10.52 24.54
N THR A 1020 11.17 -10.74 24.73
CA THR A 1020 11.91 -11.88 24.17
C THR A 1020 11.51 -13.12 24.97
N ILE A 1021 11.07 -14.18 24.29
CA ILE A 1021 10.63 -15.43 24.91
C ILE A 1021 11.69 -16.49 24.55
N ALA A 1022 12.07 -17.38 25.48
CA ALA A 1022 13.12 -18.36 25.20
C ALA A 1022 12.68 -19.36 24.12
N GLY A 1023 13.55 -19.63 23.13
CA GLY A 1023 13.17 -20.38 21.92
C GLY A 1023 12.30 -19.56 20.96
N GLN A 1024 12.33 -18.23 21.11
CA GLN A 1024 11.76 -17.27 20.19
C GLN A 1024 12.76 -16.11 19.93
N PRO A 1025 13.07 -15.87 18.63
CA PRO A 1025 13.79 -14.20 17.87
C PRO A 1025 13.23 -12.78 18.28
N LYS A 1026 12.39 -12.17 17.44
CA LYS A 1026 11.93 -10.76 17.43
C LYS A 1026 10.84 -10.42 18.47
N GLU A 1027 11.22 -10.14 19.72
CA GLU A 1027 10.43 -9.47 20.78
C GLU A 1027 8.88 -9.37 20.55
N VAL A 1028 8.07 -10.29 21.09
CA VAL A 1028 6.64 -10.40 20.75
C VAL A 1028 5.93 -9.19 21.31
N VAL A 1029 5.22 -8.45 20.45
CA VAL A 1029 4.39 -7.32 20.88
C VAL A 1029 2.93 -7.73 20.94
N ARG A 1030 2.23 -7.46 22.05
CA ARG A 1030 0.77 -7.59 22.18
C ARG A 1030 0.17 -6.44 23.00
N SER A 1031 -1.03 -5.97 22.62
CA SER A 1031 -1.70 -4.86 23.29
C SER A 1031 -2.56 -5.30 24.48
N TYR A 1032 -2.53 -4.51 25.55
CA TYR A 1032 -3.32 -4.69 26.78
C TYR A 1032 -3.82 -3.36 27.32
N THR A 1033 -5.03 -3.32 27.88
CA THR A 1033 -5.61 -2.13 28.50
C THR A 1033 -5.46 -2.20 30.04
N PRO A 1034 -4.80 -1.23 30.70
CA PRO A 1034 -4.71 -1.19 32.16
C PRO A 1034 -6.05 -0.95 32.85
N ILE A 1035 -6.21 -1.55 34.02
CA ILE A 1035 -7.35 -1.31 34.94
C ILE A 1035 -7.14 -0.12 35.88
N THR A 1036 -5.96 0.50 35.77
CA THR A 1036 -5.46 1.69 36.49
C THR A 1036 -5.47 2.91 35.57
N SER A 1037 -5.18 4.08 36.14
CA SER A 1037 -5.34 5.40 35.52
C SER A 1037 -4.36 6.43 36.07
N ASP A 1038 -4.36 7.66 35.54
CA ASP A 1038 -3.46 8.75 35.98
C ASP A 1038 -3.72 9.27 37.43
N GLU A 1039 -4.67 8.71 38.18
CA GLU A 1039 -4.77 8.90 39.64
C GLU A 1039 -3.95 7.88 40.44
N ASP A 1040 -3.71 6.70 39.86
CA ASP A 1040 -3.07 5.54 40.48
C ASP A 1040 -1.54 5.67 40.41
N LYS A 1041 -1.01 6.61 41.20
CA LYS A 1041 0.40 7.02 41.13
C LYS A 1041 1.37 5.90 41.47
N GLY A 1042 2.54 5.95 40.84
CA GLY A 1042 3.67 5.07 41.13
C GLY A 1042 3.57 3.65 40.56
N HIS A 1043 2.45 3.23 39.97
CA HIS A 1043 2.28 1.88 39.43
C HIS A 1043 1.34 1.80 38.22
N VAL A 1044 1.26 0.63 37.59
CA VAL A 1044 0.25 0.28 36.58
C VAL A 1044 -0.15 -1.19 36.72
N ASP A 1045 -1.45 -1.45 36.81
CA ASP A 1045 -2.04 -2.78 36.94
C ASP A 1045 -2.63 -3.29 35.62
N LEU A 1046 -2.31 -4.53 35.27
CA LEU A 1046 -2.78 -5.25 34.09
C LEU A 1046 -3.50 -6.54 34.49
N LEU A 1047 -4.75 -6.69 34.05
CA LEU A 1047 -5.54 -7.91 34.20
C LEU A 1047 -5.31 -8.83 32.99
N ILE A 1048 -4.63 -9.96 33.18
CA ILE A 1048 -4.19 -10.84 32.09
C ILE A 1048 -4.67 -12.28 32.34
N LYS A 1049 -5.39 -12.83 31.36
CA LYS A 1049 -5.74 -14.25 31.26
C LYS A 1049 -4.63 -14.98 30.50
N SER A 1050 -4.07 -16.01 31.12
CA SER A 1050 -3.02 -16.86 30.59
C SER A 1050 -3.60 -18.01 29.78
N TYR A 1051 -2.95 -18.35 28.68
CA TYR A 1051 -3.35 -19.42 27.77
C TYR A 1051 -2.15 -20.35 27.57
N PRO A 1052 -2.30 -21.69 27.57
CA PRO A 1052 -1.18 -22.63 27.44
C PRO A 1052 -0.30 -22.41 26.19
N THR A 1053 -0.90 -21.87 25.13
CA THR A 1053 -0.32 -21.55 23.82
C THR A 1053 -0.02 -20.05 23.63
N GLY A 1054 -0.46 -19.16 24.53
CA GLY A 1054 -0.43 -17.71 24.29
C GLY A 1054 0.90 -17.06 24.67
N ASN A 1055 1.68 -16.61 23.68
CA ASN A 1055 3.04 -16.05 23.84
C ASN A 1055 3.23 -15.09 25.05
N ILE A 1056 2.78 -13.83 24.94
CA ILE A 1056 3.01 -12.82 25.99
C ILE A 1056 2.22 -13.11 27.27
N SER A 1057 1.02 -13.69 27.17
CA SER A 1057 0.22 -14.02 28.36
C SER A 1057 0.85 -15.13 29.20
N LYS A 1058 1.49 -16.13 28.57
CA LYS A 1058 2.28 -17.18 29.22
C LYS A 1058 3.60 -16.65 29.77
N HIS A 1059 4.30 -15.77 29.03
CA HIS A 1059 5.50 -15.11 29.51
C HIS A 1059 5.23 -14.29 30.78
N VAL A 1060 4.22 -13.41 30.76
CA VAL A 1060 3.80 -12.61 31.92
C VAL A 1060 3.34 -13.52 33.08
N ALA A 1061 2.65 -14.63 32.79
CA ALA A 1061 2.32 -15.63 33.79
C ALA A 1061 3.54 -16.36 34.40
N SER A 1062 4.68 -16.41 33.71
CA SER A 1062 5.95 -16.97 34.22
C SER A 1062 6.77 -15.99 35.06
N LEU A 1063 6.53 -14.67 34.92
CA LEU A 1063 7.26 -13.63 35.67
C LEU A 1063 7.10 -13.77 37.18
N LYS A 1064 8.21 -13.50 37.88
CA LYS A 1064 8.36 -13.39 39.34
C LYS A 1064 8.42 -11.91 39.74
N ILE A 1065 8.14 -11.62 41.01
CA ILE A 1065 8.28 -10.28 41.57
C ILE A 1065 9.77 -9.87 41.48
N GLY A 1066 10.02 -8.68 40.92
CA GLY A 1066 11.36 -8.17 40.58
C GLY A 1066 11.76 -8.37 39.11
N ASP A 1067 11.08 -9.23 38.35
CA ASP A 1067 11.31 -9.34 36.90
C ASP A 1067 10.73 -8.12 36.16
N LYS A 1068 11.26 -7.82 34.96
CA LYS A 1068 10.87 -6.65 34.16
C LYS A 1068 10.02 -7.02 32.95
N MET A 1069 9.13 -6.11 32.56
CA MET A 1069 8.39 -6.16 31.30
C MET A 1069 8.62 -4.89 30.48
N LYS A 1070 8.77 -5.00 29.16
CA LYS A 1070 8.87 -3.84 28.25
C LYS A 1070 7.47 -3.36 27.88
N ILE A 1071 7.22 -2.06 27.97
CA ILE A 1071 5.92 -1.42 27.74
C ILE A 1071 6.09 -0.15 26.91
N LYS A 1072 5.18 0.10 25.95
CA LYS A 1072 5.14 1.27 25.03
C LYS A 1072 3.71 1.79 24.88
N GLY A 1073 3.52 3.09 24.65
CA GLY A 1073 2.20 3.67 24.34
C GLY A 1073 2.09 5.17 24.58
N PRO A 1074 0.89 5.78 24.51
CA PRO A 1074 -0.40 5.14 24.27
C PRO A 1074 -0.57 4.65 22.81
N LYS A 1075 -1.53 3.76 22.60
CA LYS A 1075 -1.97 3.25 21.28
C LYS A 1075 -3.51 3.07 21.24
N GLY A 1076 -4.09 3.03 20.05
CA GLY A 1076 -5.55 2.93 19.83
C GLY A 1076 -6.23 4.27 19.53
N ALA A 1077 -7.40 4.22 18.88
CA ALA A 1077 -8.12 5.41 18.39
C ALA A 1077 -9.18 5.98 19.36
N MET A 1078 -9.64 5.20 20.35
CA MET A 1078 -10.65 5.64 21.31
C MET A 1078 -10.03 6.57 22.35
N VAL A 1079 -10.59 7.77 22.51
CA VAL A 1079 -10.25 8.72 23.58
C VAL A 1079 -11.54 9.26 24.18
N TYR A 1080 -11.82 8.90 25.44
CA TYR A 1080 -12.98 9.40 26.17
C TYR A 1080 -12.79 10.86 26.61
N THR A 1081 -13.81 11.69 26.38
CA THR A 1081 -13.93 13.04 26.96
C THR A 1081 -15.29 13.22 27.62
N PRO A 1082 -15.40 13.98 28.73
CA PRO A 1082 -16.65 14.13 29.47
C PRO A 1082 -17.82 14.60 28.61
N ASN A 1083 -18.95 13.89 28.68
CA ASN A 1083 -20.14 14.13 27.85
C ASN A 1083 -19.96 13.93 26.32
N MET A 1084 -18.95 13.17 25.84
CA MET A 1084 -18.78 12.95 24.38
C MET A 1084 -19.97 12.26 23.70
N VAL A 1085 -20.77 11.52 24.47
CA VAL A 1085 -22.05 10.90 24.10
C VAL A 1085 -23.01 11.02 25.26
N ARG A 1086 -24.32 10.95 24.99
CA ARG A 1086 -25.35 10.90 26.05
C ARG A 1086 -25.26 9.59 26.84
N HIS A 1087 -25.04 8.48 26.15
CA HIS A 1087 -25.11 7.14 26.75
C HIS A 1087 -24.28 6.13 25.92
N PHE A 1088 -23.44 5.35 26.60
CA PHE A 1088 -22.76 4.17 26.04
C PHE A 1088 -23.58 2.89 26.23
N GLY A 1089 -23.67 2.07 25.18
CA GLY A 1089 -23.81 0.63 25.36
C GLY A 1089 -22.43 -0.04 25.33
N MET A 1090 -22.17 -0.98 26.22
CA MET A 1090 -20.89 -1.71 26.26
C MET A 1090 -21.14 -3.21 26.22
N ILE A 1091 -20.32 -3.95 25.46
CA ILE A 1091 -20.39 -5.42 25.36
C ILE A 1091 -18.99 -6.00 25.58
N ALA A 1092 -18.80 -6.70 26.70
CA ALA A 1092 -17.52 -7.27 27.12
C ALA A 1092 -17.55 -8.80 27.20
N GLY A 1093 -16.42 -9.44 26.91
CA GLY A 1093 -16.20 -10.87 27.17
C GLY A 1093 -14.78 -11.15 27.69
N GLY A 1094 -14.67 -11.91 28.78
CA GLY A 1094 -13.39 -12.19 29.44
C GLY A 1094 -12.60 -10.92 29.80
N THR A 1095 -11.32 -10.85 29.46
CA THR A 1095 -10.46 -9.67 29.71
C THR A 1095 -10.84 -8.43 28.90
N GLY A 1096 -11.79 -8.54 27.95
CA GLY A 1096 -12.39 -7.40 27.24
C GLY A 1096 -13.18 -6.44 28.16
N ILE A 1097 -13.38 -6.79 29.43
CA ILE A 1097 -13.88 -5.88 30.47
C ILE A 1097 -12.94 -4.69 30.74
N THR A 1098 -11.63 -4.83 30.47
CA THR A 1098 -10.61 -3.84 30.84
C THR A 1098 -10.81 -2.42 30.25
N PRO A 1099 -11.04 -2.20 28.94
CA PRO A 1099 -11.36 -0.87 28.42
C PRO A 1099 -12.70 -0.32 28.92
N MET A 1100 -13.72 -1.19 29.12
CA MET A 1100 -15.03 -0.78 29.59
C MET A 1100 -14.95 -0.21 31.02
N LEU A 1101 -14.20 -0.88 31.89
CA LEU A 1101 -13.95 -0.43 33.26
C LEU A 1101 -13.17 0.89 33.30
N GLN A 1102 -12.19 1.07 32.40
CA GLN A 1102 -11.39 2.30 32.32
C GLN A 1102 -12.26 3.51 31.92
N VAL A 1103 -13.16 3.36 30.94
CA VAL A 1103 -14.13 4.39 30.53
C VAL A 1103 -15.16 4.65 31.64
N ALA A 1104 -15.72 3.61 32.26
CA ALA A 1104 -16.69 3.75 33.36
C ALA A 1104 -16.11 4.50 34.57
N LYS A 1105 -14.90 4.13 35.03
CA LYS A 1105 -14.18 4.83 36.11
C LYS A 1105 -13.89 6.29 35.75
N ALA A 1106 -13.67 6.63 34.48
CA ALA A 1106 -13.50 8.02 34.05
C ALA A 1106 -14.80 8.83 34.12
N ILE A 1107 -15.91 8.30 33.57
CA ILE A 1107 -17.25 8.91 33.63
C ILE A 1107 -17.67 9.20 35.08
N MET A 1108 -17.47 8.22 35.97
CA MET A 1108 -17.87 8.35 37.38
C MET A 1108 -17.06 9.42 38.15
N ARG A 1109 -15.80 9.65 37.78
CA ARG A 1109 -15.00 10.78 38.31
C ARG A 1109 -15.42 12.11 37.70
N GLY A 1110 -15.77 12.12 36.41
CA GLY A 1110 -16.31 13.27 35.70
C GLY A 1110 -17.60 13.84 36.32
N ARG A 1111 -18.38 13.04 37.08
CA ARG A 1111 -19.63 13.46 37.73
C ARG A 1111 -19.52 14.78 38.49
N ALA A 1112 -18.47 14.94 39.31
CA ALA A 1112 -18.24 16.15 40.10
C ALA A 1112 -17.91 17.38 39.22
N ALA A 1113 -17.38 17.16 38.01
CA ALA A 1113 -17.10 18.19 37.00
C ALA A 1113 -18.26 18.37 35.99
N GLY A 1114 -19.41 17.70 36.20
CA GLY A 1114 -20.60 17.84 35.36
C GLY A 1114 -20.75 16.82 34.22
N ASP A 1115 -20.06 15.68 34.28
CA ASP A 1115 -20.28 14.56 33.35
C ASP A 1115 -21.64 13.89 33.57
N ARG A 1116 -22.47 13.81 32.52
CA ARG A 1116 -23.84 13.27 32.56
C ARG A 1116 -24.00 11.95 31.81
N THR A 1117 -22.95 11.45 31.16
CA THR A 1117 -22.96 10.26 30.31
C THR A 1117 -23.45 9.02 31.07
N GLU A 1118 -24.38 8.27 30.49
CA GLU A 1118 -24.85 6.99 31.04
C GLU A 1118 -24.10 5.81 30.44
N VAL A 1119 -24.15 4.65 31.11
CA VAL A 1119 -23.54 3.39 30.68
C VAL A 1119 -24.46 2.23 31.03
N ASP A 1120 -24.82 1.44 30.03
CA ASP A 1120 -25.28 0.05 30.20
C ASP A 1120 -24.22 -0.91 29.66
N LEU A 1121 -23.81 -1.89 30.47
CA LEU A 1121 -22.77 -2.88 30.15
C LEU A 1121 -23.34 -4.29 30.17
N ILE A 1122 -23.29 -5.00 29.05
CA ILE A 1122 -23.45 -6.46 28.97
C ILE A 1122 -22.07 -7.09 29.16
N PHE A 1123 -21.93 -8.00 30.13
CA PHE A 1123 -20.68 -8.73 30.36
C PHE A 1123 -20.91 -10.25 30.33
N ALA A 1124 -20.41 -10.89 29.27
CA ALA A 1124 -20.61 -12.30 28.99
C ALA A 1124 -19.44 -13.16 29.47
N ASN A 1125 -19.74 -14.20 30.25
CA ASN A 1125 -18.79 -15.09 30.90
C ASN A 1125 -19.28 -16.55 30.82
N VAL A 1126 -18.42 -17.53 31.06
CA VAL A 1126 -18.82 -18.95 30.96
C VAL A 1126 -19.52 -19.39 32.24
N ASN A 1127 -18.82 -19.28 33.38
CA ASN A 1127 -19.30 -19.65 34.72
C ASN A 1127 -19.33 -18.41 35.64
N PRO A 1128 -20.02 -18.43 36.81
CA PRO A 1128 -20.02 -17.32 37.77
C PRO A 1128 -18.62 -16.86 38.20
N GLU A 1129 -17.69 -17.80 38.34
CA GLU A 1129 -16.29 -17.56 38.71
C GLU A 1129 -15.41 -16.99 37.59
N ASP A 1130 -15.91 -16.96 36.34
CA ASP A 1130 -15.25 -16.25 35.23
C ASP A 1130 -15.57 -14.74 35.20
N ILE A 1131 -16.51 -14.25 36.03
CA ILE A 1131 -16.90 -12.82 36.06
C ILE A 1131 -15.79 -11.98 36.70
N LEU A 1132 -14.80 -11.59 35.89
CA LEU A 1132 -13.64 -10.81 36.33
C LEU A 1132 -14.04 -9.44 36.88
N LEU A 1133 -13.47 -9.06 38.03
CA LEU A 1133 -13.70 -7.77 38.71
C LEU A 1133 -15.17 -7.49 39.07
N LYS A 1134 -15.98 -8.54 39.29
CA LYS A 1134 -17.41 -8.43 39.66
C LYS A 1134 -17.68 -7.46 40.81
N ASP A 1135 -16.95 -7.56 41.91
CA ASP A 1135 -17.19 -6.73 43.10
C ASP A 1135 -16.87 -5.24 42.85
N ASP A 1136 -15.92 -4.96 41.95
CA ASP A 1136 -15.60 -3.62 41.47
C ASP A 1136 -16.78 -3.06 40.65
N LEU A 1137 -17.31 -3.86 39.70
CA LEU A 1137 -18.45 -3.50 38.84
C LEU A 1137 -19.74 -3.28 39.63
N ASP A 1138 -20.06 -4.18 40.56
CA ASP A 1138 -21.22 -4.05 41.46
C ASP A 1138 -21.08 -2.83 42.38
N ALA A 1139 -19.86 -2.54 42.87
CA ALA A 1139 -19.60 -1.35 43.67
C ALA A 1139 -19.63 -0.04 42.86
N LEU A 1140 -19.44 -0.08 41.53
CA LEU A 1140 -19.69 1.08 40.65
C LEU A 1140 -21.21 1.28 40.47
N ALA A 1141 -21.95 0.23 40.13
CA ALA A 1141 -23.42 0.28 39.94
C ALA A 1141 -24.18 0.70 41.21
N ALA A 1142 -23.70 0.28 42.39
CA ALA A 1142 -24.26 0.70 43.68
C ALA A 1142 -23.96 2.18 44.03
N LYS A 1143 -22.96 2.82 43.40
CA LYS A 1143 -22.56 4.22 43.65
C LYS A 1143 -23.16 5.21 42.66
N ASP A 1144 -23.40 4.80 41.42
CA ASP A 1144 -23.95 5.67 40.37
C ASP A 1144 -25.09 4.97 39.61
N PRO A 1145 -26.36 5.41 39.75
CA PRO A 1145 -27.50 4.81 39.05
C PRO A 1145 -27.48 5.03 37.51
N LYS A 1146 -26.53 5.81 37.00
CA LYS A 1146 -26.24 5.95 35.57
C LYS A 1146 -25.21 4.94 35.04
N PHE A 1147 -24.63 4.09 35.88
CA PHE A 1147 -23.84 2.93 35.48
C PHE A 1147 -24.61 1.64 35.84
N ARG A 1148 -24.85 0.79 34.85
CA ARG A 1148 -25.65 -0.43 34.98
C ARG A 1148 -24.92 -1.59 34.34
N VAL A 1149 -24.88 -2.74 35.02
CA VAL A 1149 -24.18 -3.95 34.55
C VAL A 1149 -25.16 -5.14 34.49
N HIS A 1150 -25.10 -5.85 33.38
CA HIS A 1150 -25.97 -6.96 33.02
C HIS A 1150 -25.11 -8.19 32.72
N TYR A 1151 -24.96 -9.06 33.70
CA TYR A 1151 -24.17 -10.28 33.56
C TYR A 1151 -24.91 -11.33 32.73
N VAL A 1152 -24.17 -12.03 31.87
CA VAL A 1152 -24.65 -13.13 31.01
C VAL A 1152 -23.76 -14.34 31.20
N LEU A 1153 -24.34 -15.52 31.40
CA LEU A 1153 -23.62 -16.78 31.68
C LEU A 1153 -24.03 -17.92 30.74
N ASN A 1154 -23.06 -18.67 30.24
CA ASN A 1154 -23.33 -19.94 29.57
C ASN A 1154 -23.81 -21.02 30.55
N ASN A 1155 -23.18 -21.08 31.73
CA ASN A 1155 -23.44 -22.07 32.78
C ASN A 1155 -23.97 -21.38 34.05
N PRO A 1156 -25.25 -20.94 34.08
CA PRO A 1156 -25.82 -20.26 35.24
C PRO A 1156 -26.12 -21.21 36.41
N PRO A 1157 -26.03 -20.75 37.68
CA PRO A 1157 -26.55 -21.48 38.84
C PRO A 1157 -28.09 -21.48 38.86
N GLU A 1158 -28.69 -22.41 39.62
CA GLU A 1158 -30.16 -22.63 39.66
C GLU A 1158 -31.00 -21.39 40.03
N ASN A 1159 -30.40 -20.41 40.70
CA ASN A 1159 -31.04 -19.17 41.14
C ASN A 1159 -30.59 -17.91 40.36
N TRP A 1160 -30.02 -18.08 39.17
CA TRP A 1160 -29.55 -16.97 38.33
C TRP A 1160 -30.69 -16.11 37.79
N THR A 1161 -30.50 -14.78 37.81
CA THR A 1161 -31.47 -13.78 37.33
C THR A 1161 -30.93 -12.90 36.19
N GLY A 1162 -29.70 -13.15 35.73
CA GLY A 1162 -29.10 -12.48 34.58
C GLY A 1162 -29.41 -13.15 33.24
N GLY A 1163 -28.69 -12.77 32.19
CA GLY A 1163 -28.81 -13.42 30.88
C GLY A 1163 -28.21 -14.83 30.88
N VAL A 1164 -28.69 -15.68 29.96
CA VAL A 1164 -28.26 -17.08 29.82
C VAL A 1164 -27.88 -17.38 28.37
N GLY A 1165 -26.76 -18.09 28.17
CA GLY A 1165 -26.20 -18.41 26.86
C GLY A 1165 -25.40 -17.25 26.25
N PHE A 1166 -25.22 -17.27 24.92
CA PHE A 1166 -24.53 -16.19 24.22
C PHE A 1166 -25.37 -14.90 24.15
N VAL A 1167 -24.70 -13.74 24.08
CA VAL A 1167 -25.37 -12.44 23.90
C VAL A 1167 -26.14 -12.43 22.59
N SER A 1168 -27.44 -12.13 22.65
CA SER A 1168 -28.33 -12.05 21.48
C SER A 1168 -28.67 -10.60 21.11
N ALA A 1169 -29.20 -10.41 19.90
CA ALA A 1169 -29.76 -9.11 19.48
C ALA A 1169 -30.89 -8.64 20.41
N ASP A 1170 -31.72 -9.55 20.94
CA ASP A 1170 -32.76 -9.19 21.91
C ASP A 1170 -32.18 -8.72 23.25
N MET A 1171 -31.09 -9.34 23.75
CA MET A 1171 -30.39 -8.83 24.94
C MET A 1171 -29.82 -7.43 24.72
N ILE A 1172 -29.22 -7.17 23.55
CA ILE A 1172 -28.73 -5.82 23.18
C ILE A 1172 -29.89 -4.83 23.15
N LYS A 1173 -31.02 -5.20 22.54
CA LYS A 1173 -32.22 -4.37 22.38
C LYS A 1173 -32.95 -4.09 23.70
N GLU A 1174 -32.90 -5.03 24.65
CA GLU A 1174 -33.52 -4.88 25.98
C GLU A 1174 -32.64 -4.09 26.95
N LYS A 1175 -31.31 -4.25 26.88
CA LYS A 1175 -30.38 -3.73 27.91
C LYS A 1175 -29.55 -2.53 27.47
N LEU A 1176 -29.33 -2.28 26.18
CA LEU A 1176 -28.48 -1.19 25.68
C LEU A 1176 -29.31 -0.06 25.03
N PRO A 1177 -28.82 1.19 25.01
CA PRO A 1177 -29.55 2.32 24.43
C PRO A 1177 -29.76 2.20 22.92
N ALA A 1178 -31.03 2.24 22.49
CA ALA A 1178 -31.43 2.20 21.08
C ALA A 1178 -30.68 3.22 20.18
N PRO A 1179 -30.48 2.91 18.88
CA PRO A 1179 -29.63 3.70 17.99
C PRO A 1179 -30.03 5.19 17.90
N ALA A 1180 -29.09 6.08 18.18
CA ALA A 1180 -29.19 7.51 17.90
C ALA A 1180 -27.79 8.13 17.70
N SER A 1181 -27.72 9.32 17.11
CA SER A 1181 -26.45 10.00 16.81
C SER A 1181 -25.64 10.45 18.04
N ASP A 1182 -26.24 10.43 19.23
CA ASP A 1182 -25.61 10.73 20.51
C ASP A 1182 -25.37 9.48 21.39
N ILE A 1183 -25.42 8.29 20.77
CA ILE A 1183 -25.12 6.97 21.36
C ILE A 1183 -23.85 6.40 20.73
N LYS A 1184 -23.07 5.64 21.52
CA LYS A 1184 -21.97 4.82 21.00
C LYS A 1184 -21.98 3.45 21.67
N ILE A 1185 -21.80 2.40 20.87
CA ILE A 1185 -21.61 1.03 21.32
C ILE A 1185 -20.11 0.71 21.35
N LEU A 1186 -19.63 0.15 22.46
CA LEU A 1186 -18.27 -0.33 22.62
C LEU A 1186 -18.26 -1.86 22.71
N ILE A 1187 -17.37 -2.54 21.99
CA ILE A 1187 -17.26 -4.00 21.96
C ILE A 1187 -15.80 -4.41 22.22
N CYS A 1188 -15.56 -5.35 23.14
CA CYS A 1188 -14.25 -5.98 23.32
C CYS A 1188 -14.39 -7.41 23.89
N GLY A 1189 -13.70 -8.38 23.28
CA GLY A 1189 -13.78 -9.78 23.68
C GLY A 1189 -13.13 -10.70 22.64
N PRO A 1190 -13.34 -12.02 22.72
CA PRO A 1190 -12.81 -12.99 21.75
C PRO A 1190 -13.30 -12.69 20.31
N PRO A 1191 -12.49 -12.94 19.26
CA PRO A 1191 -12.87 -12.58 17.88
C PRO A 1191 -14.24 -13.10 17.41
N PRO A 1192 -14.66 -14.36 17.70
CA PRO A 1192 -15.99 -14.84 17.31
C PRO A 1192 -17.14 -14.03 17.95
N MET A 1193 -16.96 -13.60 19.20
CA MET A 1193 -17.91 -12.72 19.88
C MET A 1193 -17.95 -11.34 19.22
N VAL A 1194 -16.79 -10.74 18.92
CA VAL A 1194 -16.73 -9.41 18.26
C VAL A 1194 -17.41 -9.46 16.89
N ALA A 1195 -17.17 -10.51 16.10
CA ALA A 1195 -17.80 -10.70 14.79
C ALA A 1195 -19.33 -10.86 14.89
N ALA A 1196 -19.81 -11.64 15.87
CA ALA A 1196 -21.25 -11.79 16.12
C ALA A 1196 -21.90 -10.46 16.56
N MET A 1197 -21.24 -9.70 17.44
CA MET A 1197 -21.76 -8.44 17.97
C MET A 1197 -21.77 -7.31 16.93
N LYS A 1198 -20.82 -7.28 15.97
CA LYS A 1198 -20.90 -6.40 14.78
C LYS A 1198 -22.18 -6.69 13.97
N LYS A 1199 -22.48 -7.96 13.69
CA LYS A 1199 -23.71 -8.36 12.96
C LYS A 1199 -24.99 -8.06 13.74
N ALA A 1200 -25.00 -8.33 15.06
CA ALA A 1200 -26.17 -8.12 15.92
C ALA A 1200 -26.48 -6.64 16.18
N THR A 1201 -25.49 -5.74 16.10
CA THR A 1201 -25.73 -4.29 16.16
C THR A 1201 -26.19 -3.74 14.81
N GLU A 1202 -25.62 -4.20 13.70
CA GLU A 1202 -26.10 -3.83 12.36
C GLU A 1202 -27.59 -4.19 12.15
N SER A 1203 -28.03 -5.38 12.58
CA SER A 1203 -29.43 -5.81 12.47
C SER A 1203 -30.42 -5.05 13.38
N LEU A 1204 -29.93 -4.32 14.38
CA LEU A 1204 -30.74 -3.48 15.27
C LEU A 1204 -30.80 -2.01 14.82
N GLY A 1205 -30.17 -1.66 13.69
CA GLY A 1205 -30.18 -0.30 13.14
C GLY A 1205 -29.11 0.64 13.68
N TYR A 1206 -28.05 0.11 14.30
CA TYR A 1206 -26.82 0.87 14.53
C TYR A 1206 -26.00 0.95 13.22
N ASN A 1207 -25.22 2.02 13.03
CA ASN A 1207 -24.33 2.16 11.88
C ASN A 1207 -23.34 1.00 11.81
N LYS A 1208 -23.17 0.42 10.60
CA LYS A 1208 -22.26 -0.70 10.33
C LYS A 1208 -20.84 -0.43 10.87
N ALA A 1209 -20.35 -1.34 11.71
CA ALA A 1209 -18.99 -1.27 12.25
C ALA A 1209 -17.95 -1.45 11.14
N LYS A 1210 -16.94 -0.57 11.10
CA LYS A 1210 -15.81 -0.65 10.14
C LYS A 1210 -14.89 -1.85 10.47
N PRO A 1211 -13.98 -2.24 9.56
CA PRO A 1211 -12.91 -3.19 9.88
C PRO A 1211 -12.04 -2.68 11.03
N VAL A 1212 -11.45 -1.49 10.86
CA VAL A 1212 -10.73 -0.73 11.90
C VAL A 1212 -11.61 0.40 12.42
N SER A 1213 -11.83 0.43 13.73
CA SER A 1213 -12.69 1.40 14.42
C SER A 1213 -12.05 2.80 14.48
N LYS A 1214 -12.80 3.83 14.07
CA LYS A 1214 -12.41 5.24 14.23
C LYS A 1214 -13.22 5.89 15.36
N LEU A 1215 -12.69 6.97 15.94
CA LEU A 1215 -13.29 7.63 17.13
C LEU A 1215 -14.75 8.07 16.89
N GLU A 1216 -15.08 8.49 15.67
CA GLU A 1216 -16.43 8.88 15.27
C GLU A 1216 -17.44 7.73 15.21
N ASP A 1217 -17.02 6.47 15.01
CA ASP A 1217 -17.90 5.35 14.67
C ASP A 1217 -18.91 5.00 15.76
N GLN A 1218 -20.18 4.88 15.40
CA GLN A 1218 -21.26 4.59 16.37
C GLN A 1218 -21.08 3.21 17.04
N VAL A 1219 -20.45 2.26 16.36
CA VAL A 1219 -20.04 0.96 16.92
C VAL A 1219 -18.51 0.88 16.85
N PHE A 1220 -17.85 0.90 18.00
CA PHE A 1220 -16.40 0.86 18.15
C PHE A 1220 -15.96 -0.49 18.76
N CYS A 1221 -15.08 -1.20 18.05
CA CYS A 1221 -14.38 -2.38 18.58
C CYS A 1221 -12.96 -2.00 19.03
N PHE A 1222 -12.56 -2.43 20.22
CA PHE A 1222 -11.23 -2.21 20.79
C PHE A 1222 -10.20 -3.22 20.29
#